data_AF-A0A853CKT7-F1
#
_entry.id   AF-A0A853CKT7-F1
#
_cell.length_a   1.000
_cell.length_b   1.000
_cell.length_c   1.000
_cell.angle_alpha   90.00
_cell.angle_beta   90.00
_cell.angle_gamma   90.00
#
_symmetry.space_group_name_H-M   'P 1'
#
loop_
_entity.id
_entity.type
_entity.pdbx_description
1 polymer ?
#
loop_
_entity_poly.entity_id
_entity_poly.type
_entity_poly.pdbx_seq_one_letter_code
_entity_poly.pdbx_strand_id
1 'polypeptide(L)'
;MTWGGLPQHARRVATVATAAFLAAGVAGPAMASVAEAATPSSADLVPVIVQETAGTGNGPERAVEAFGGSVGQEYSVFQGFSAKVPGDRIDALRAVPGVDKVTQDASLTLNSLGGGLLGGVLSTTTTVATTAVADTTTTVTDTTQAVADTTTAAVNTVADVVSGVAAQAGSLFNITNNETGAASLWKAGATGKGIDVAVIDSGTVPVQGMDSGNVVYGPDLSFEAGTPVENLDTNGHGTAMASIIAGRDSSAAGNYAGNSTDYVGVAPDARIVSIKVADALGHTDVSQAIAAIDWVTEHAHDNGFNIRVVNMSFGTDGTQSYLLDPLAYAAEQAWHKGIVVVVAVGNEGFGTQKVNNPAYDPYLIAVGSDNTNGTATVADDTVSTFSNDGDGTRNPDVVAPGEHVVSLRSPNSFLDQSHPGAVIDERYFRGSGTSQATAVVSGAAALLLSQRPDLTPDQVKALLMGTAQHVPNATPAQQGSGLIDLAAAMNAPTPDAVQNYSRSTGNGSLEAARGSVHVEVDGQTVTGEVDVTGTDIDQSSAETITEDVATTNQEAAATDATDPSAEPAPADSPEADPALSGVSWSGVSWSGVSWSGVSWSGVSWSGVSWSGVSWSGVSWSGVSWSGVSWSGVSWSGVSWSGVSWSGVSWSGVSWSGADWA
;
A
#
# COMPACT_ATOMS: atom_id res chain seq x y z
N MET A 1 4.20 -17.46 -51.31
CA MET A 1 5.01 -18.48 -51.99
C MET A 1 4.57 -19.84 -51.47
N THR A 2 4.23 -20.71 -52.39
CA THR A 2 3.65 -22.05 -52.23
C THR A 2 4.68 -23.09 -51.81
N TRP A 3 4.31 -23.94 -50.85
CA TRP A 3 4.66 -25.37 -50.71
C TRP A 3 3.54 -25.93 -49.80
N GLY A 4 2.69 -26.90 -50.13
CA GLY A 4 2.68 -27.94 -51.16
C GLY A 4 2.43 -29.28 -50.46
N GLY A 5 1.20 -29.83 -50.51
CA GLY A 5 0.93 -31.23 -50.14
C GLY A 5 -0.39 -31.54 -49.43
N LEU A 6 -1.46 -31.75 -50.21
CA LEU A 6 -2.56 -32.68 -49.90
C LEU A 6 -2.18 -34.09 -50.39
N PRO A 7 -2.98 -35.16 -50.22
CA PRO A 7 -4.00 -35.53 -49.22
C PRO A 7 -3.77 -36.98 -48.71
N GLN A 8 -4.68 -37.56 -47.90
CA GLN A 8 -5.32 -38.87 -48.17
C GLN A 8 -6.50 -39.13 -47.22
N HIS A 9 -7.68 -39.26 -47.82
CA HIS A 9 -8.79 -40.20 -47.57
C HIS A 9 -9.21 -40.54 -46.13
N ALA A 10 -10.48 -40.74 -45.77
CA ALA A 10 -11.79 -40.63 -46.41
C ALA A 10 -12.77 -41.25 -45.39
N ARG A 11 -14.05 -40.83 -45.46
CA ARG A 11 -15.26 -41.59 -45.04
C ARG A 11 -15.43 -41.76 -43.51
N ARG A 12 -16.60 -41.67 -42.89
CA ARG A 12 -18.02 -41.78 -43.29
C ARG A 12 -18.85 -41.30 -42.07
N VAL A 13 -19.85 -40.45 -42.25
CA VAL A 13 -21.31 -40.75 -42.23
C VAL A 13 -21.96 -40.86 -40.84
N ALA A 14 -22.87 -39.90 -40.58
CA ALA A 14 -24.18 -39.97 -39.91
C ALA A 14 -24.26 -40.50 -38.44
N THR A 15 -25.13 -40.04 -37.54
CA THR A 15 -26.54 -39.64 -37.66
C THR A 15 -26.97 -38.87 -36.40
N VAL A 16 -27.95 -37.99 -36.59
CA VAL A 16 -28.82 -37.27 -35.64
C VAL A 16 -29.44 -38.16 -34.54
N ALA A 17 -29.63 -37.60 -33.32
CA ALA A 17 -30.84 -37.82 -32.52
C ALA A 17 -31.04 -36.72 -31.47
N THR A 18 -32.12 -35.95 -31.64
CA THR A 18 -32.78 -35.13 -30.62
C THR A 18 -33.70 -36.03 -29.79
N ALA A 19 -33.76 -35.85 -28.46
CA ALA A 19 -34.92 -36.28 -27.67
C ALA A 19 -35.06 -35.45 -26.39
N ALA A 20 -36.16 -34.71 -26.29
CA ALA A 20 -36.74 -34.23 -25.05
C ALA A 20 -37.72 -35.28 -24.51
N PHE A 21 -37.88 -35.42 -23.20
CA PHE A 21 -39.19 -35.38 -22.51
C PHE A 21 -39.06 -35.48 -20.97
N LEU A 22 -39.95 -34.71 -20.32
CA LEU A 22 -40.24 -34.66 -18.88
C LEU A 22 -40.66 -36.01 -18.27
N ALA A 23 -40.37 -36.18 -16.97
CA ALA A 23 -41.22 -36.94 -16.04
C ALA A 23 -41.15 -36.34 -14.62
N ALA A 24 -42.32 -36.08 -14.05
CA ALA A 24 -42.56 -35.59 -12.69
C ALA A 24 -42.57 -36.73 -11.66
N GLY A 25 -42.17 -36.47 -10.41
CA GLY A 25 -42.48 -37.35 -9.29
C GLY A 25 -41.71 -37.08 -7.99
N VAL A 26 -42.45 -36.61 -6.97
CA VAL A 26 -42.16 -36.58 -5.52
C VAL A 26 -41.36 -35.36 -5.00
N ALA A 27 -42.10 -34.28 -4.74
CA ALA A 27 -41.66 -33.13 -3.95
C ALA A 27 -41.86 -33.40 -2.45
N GLY A 28 -40.78 -33.28 -1.67
CA GLY A 28 -40.83 -33.14 -0.20
C GLY A 28 -40.83 -31.66 0.22
N PRO A 29 -41.11 -31.34 1.50
CA PRO A 29 -41.31 -29.96 1.99
C PRO A 29 -40.08 -29.03 1.90
N ALA A 30 -38.94 -29.52 1.43
CA ALA A 30 -37.71 -28.73 1.30
C ALA A 30 -37.64 -27.88 0.01
N MET A 31 -38.56 -28.06 -0.94
CA MET A 31 -38.56 -27.33 -2.23
C MET A 31 -39.43 -26.06 -2.22
N ALA A 32 -40.20 -25.79 -1.16
CA ALA A 32 -41.06 -24.61 -1.09
C ALA A 32 -40.33 -23.34 -0.62
N SER A 33 -39.14 -23.46 0.00
CA SER A 33 -38.37 -22.31 0.51
C SER A 33 -37.36 -21.73 -0.49
N VAL A 34 -37.16 -22.36 -1.66
CA VAL A 34 -36.15 -21.91 -2.64
C VAL A 34 -36.79 -21.10 -3.79
N ALA A 35 -38.11 -21.19 -4.00
CA ALA A 35 -38.78 -20.48 -5.09
C ALA A 35 -39.21 -19.03 -4.75
N GLU A 36 -39.31 -18.67 -3.47
CA GLU A 36 -39.67 -17.30 -3.04
C GLU A 36 -38.43 -16.36 -3.01
N ALA A 37 -37.23 -16.95 -2.94
CA ALA A 37 -35.94 -16.26 -2.92
C ALA A 37 -35.36 -16.00 -4.33
N ALA A 38 -36.18 -15.79 -5.36
CA ALA A 38 -35.71 -15.53 -6.74
C ALA A 38 -36.51 -14.41 -7.45
N THR A 39 -37.18 -13.53 -6.70
CA THR A 39 -37.92 -12.39 -7.26
C THR A 39 -37.17 -11.06 -7.09
N PRO A 40 -37.12 -10.21 -8.13
CA PRO A 40 -36.44 -8.92 -8.07
C PRO A 40 -37.11 -7.98 -7.06
N SER A 41 -36.30 -7.28 -6.27
CA SER A 41 -36.72 -6.33 -5.24
C SER A 41 -36.54 -4.88 -5.70
N SER A 42 -37.37 -3.97 -5.18
CA SER A 42 -37.27 -2.52 -5.44
C SER A 42 -36.72 -1.75 -4.24
N ALA A 43 -36.09 -2.43 -3.27
CA ALA A 43 -35.42 -1.79 -2.14
C ALA A 43 -34.16 -1.04 -2.60
N ASP A 44 -33.69 -0.10 -1.76
CA ASP A 44 -32.50 0.68 -2.06
C ASP A 44 -31.28 -0.23 -2.26
N LEU A 45 -30.52 0.08 -3.31
CA LEU A 45 -29.34 -0.69 -3.70
C LEU A 45 -28.16 -0.36 -2.80
N VAL A 46 -27.62 -1.38 -2.14
CA VAL A 46 -26.45 -1.26 -1.28
C VAL A 46 -25.24 -1.82 -2.02
N PRO A 47 -24.12 -1.08 -2.10
CA PRO A 47 -22.88 -1.62 -2.66
C PRO A 47 -22.36 -2.73 -1.76
N VAL A 48 -22.00 -3.86 -2.38
CA VAL A 48 -21.48 -5.03 -1.73
C VAL A 48 -20.31 -5.64 -2.52
N ILE A 49 -19.42 -6.35 -1.84
CA ILE A 49 -18.47 -7.28 -2.47
C ILE A 49 -18.95 -8.70 -2.18
N VAL A 50 -19.13 -9.47 -3.24
CA VAL A 50 -19.60 -10.85 -3.22
C VAL A 50 -18.39 -11.73 -3.49
N GLN A 51 -17.86 -12.39 -2.47
CA GLN A 51 -16.89 -13.45 -2.63
C GLN A 51 -17.61 -14.74 -3.01
N GLU A 52 -17.03 -15.47 -3.93
CA GLU A 52 -17.54 -16.65 -4.58
C GLU A 52 -16.65 -17.85 -4.26
N THR A 53 -17.29 -19.00 -4.07
CA THR A 53 -16.55 -20.24 -3.88
C THR A 53 -15.91 -20.65 -5.20
N ALA A 54 -14.66 -21.11 -5.15
CA ALA A 54 -13.89 -21.27 -6.37
C ALA A 54 -14.53 -22.19 -7.43
N GLY A 55 -14.72 -21.69 -8.66
CA GLY A 55 -15.25 -22.47 -9.79
C GLY A 55 -16.78 -22.63 -9.85
N THR A 56 -17.54 -21.81 -9.13
CA THR A 56 -19.01 -21.79 -9.15
C THR A 56 -19.62 -21.21 -10.42
N GLY A 57 -18.80 -20.56 -11.26
CA GLY A 57 -19.23 -19.87 -12.46
C GLY A 57 -20.20 -18.73 -12.13
N ASN A 58 -20.92 -18.22 -13.14
CA ASN A 58 -21.64 -16.95 -13.00
C ASN A 58 -22.98 -17.02 -12.21
N GLY A 59 -23.09 -17.98 -11.29
CA GLY A 59 -24.32 -18.24 -10.53
C GLY A 59 -24.67 -17.11 -9.57
N PRO A 60 -23.73 -16.67 -8.72
CA PRO A 60 -23.87 -15.49 -7.87
C PRO A 60 -24.22 -14.19 -8.61
N GLU A 61 -23.59 -13.90 -9.74
CA GLU A 61 -23.76 -12.71 -10.57
C GLU A 61 -25.15 -12.69 -11.21
N ARG A 62 -25.60 -13.86 -11.72
CA ARG A 62 -26.98 -14.02 -12.19
C ARG A 62 -27.99 -13.90 -11.06
N ALA A 63 -27.65 -14.31 -9.85
CA ALA A 63 -28.51 -14.12 -8.69
C ALA A 63 -28.61 -12.65 -8.31
N VAL A 64 -27.51 -11.88 -8.35
CA VAL A 64 -27.51 -10.42 -8.20
C VAL A 64 -28.42 -9.75 -9.22
N GLU A 65 -28.29 -10.09 -10.50
CA GLU A 65 -29.16 -9.55 -11.55
C GLU A 65 -30.63 -9.97 -11.36
N ALA A 66 -30.88 -11.23 -10.96
CA ALA A 66 -32.22 -11.73 -10.68
C ALA A 66 -32.87 -11.09 -9.44
N PHE A 67 -32.06 -10.64 -8.47
CA PHE A 67 -32.53 -9.86 -7.32
C PHE A 67 -32.86 -8.40 -7.66
N GLY A 68 -32.54 -7.94 -8.88
CA GLY A 68 -32.73 -6.55 -9.29
C GLY A 68 -31.53 -5.65 -8.97
N GLY A 69 -30.40 -6.26 -8.63
CA GLY A 69 -29.11 -5.59 -8.47
C GLY A 69 -28.34 -5.46 -9.78
N SER A 70 -27.15 -4.88 -9.70
CA SER A 70 -26.21 -4.78 -10.82
C SER A 70 -24.84 -5.28 -10.42
N VAL A 71 -24.26 -6.14 -11.23
CA VAL A 71 -22.89 -6.66 -11.06
C VAL A 71 -21.90 -5.58 -11.49
N GLY A 72 -20.90 -5.35 -10.64
CA GLY A 72 -19.77 -4.45 -10.83
C GLY A 72 -18.54 -5.20 -11.29
N GLN A 73 -17.40 -4.94 -10.67
CA GLN A 73 -16.09 -5.46 -11.08
C GLN A 73 -15.80 -6.82 -10.42
N GLU A 74 -15.36 -7.82 -11.19
CA GLU A 74 -14.86 -9.11 -10.69
C GLU A 74 -13.43 -8.97 -10.11
N TYR A 75 -13.14 -9.70 -9.04
CA TYR A 75 -11.92 -9.71 -8.24
C TYR A 75 -11.37 -11.13 -8.14
N SER A 76 -10.29 -11.41 -8.88
CA SER A 76 -9.83 -12.79 -9.12
C SER A 76 -8.99 -13.39 -7.99
N VAL A 77 -8.39 -12.56 -7.13
CA VAL A 77 -7.53 -12.98 -6.01
C VAL A 77 -8.27 -13.85 -5.00
N PHE A 78 -9.49 -13.44 -4.63
CA PHE A 78 -10.31 -14.15 -3.67
C PHE A 78 -11.55 -14.80 -4.29
N GLN A 79 -11.64 -14.75 -5.64
CA GLN A 79 -12.79 -15.15 -6.47
C GLN A 79 -14.06 -14.45 -6.01
N GLY A 80 -14.33 -13.25 -6.49
CA GLY A 80 -15.53 -12.50 -6.12
C GLY A 80 -15.82 -11.36 -7.08
N PHE A 81 -16.79 -10.51 -6.77
CA PHE A 81 -17.16 -9.33 -7.56
C PHE A 81 -17.86 -8.27 -6.72
N SER A 82 -17.69 -6.99 -7.04
CA SER A 82 -18.54 -5.94 -6.49
C SER A 82 -19.91 -6.00 -7.14
N ALA A 83 -20.96 -5.69 -6.39
CA ALA A 83 -22.33 -5.64 -6.87
C ALA A 83 -23.10 -4.57 -6.10
N LYS A 84 -24.16 -4.03 -6.70
CA LYS A 84 -25.16 -3.27 -5.98
C LYS A 84 -26.39 -4.15 -5.83
N VAL A 85 -26.75 -4.51 -4.61
CA VAL A 85 -27.80 -5.49 -4.32
C VAL A 85 -28.88 -4.81 -3.47
N PRO A 86 -30.17 -5.03 -3.73
CA PRO A 86 -31.22 -4.49 -2.86
C PRO A 86 -30.99 -4.95 -1.43
N GLY A 87 -31.00 -4.00 -0.47
CA GLY A 87 -30.58 -4.29 0.92
C GLY A 87 -31.33 -5.45 1.58
N ASP A 88 -32.58 -5.70 1.18
CA ASP A 88 -33.43 -6.79 1.68
C ASP A 88 -33.17 -8.16 0.99
N ARG A 89 -32.18 -8.24 0.09
CA ARG A 89 -31.79 -9.46 -0.65
C ARG A 89 -30.35 -9.91 -0.37
N ILE A 90 -29.65 -9.22 0.52
CA ILE A 90 -28.25 -9.54 0.85
C ILE A 90 -28.13 -10.88 1.58
N ASP A 91 -29.01 -11.19 2.52
CA ASP A 91 -29.02 -12.50 3.17
C ASP A 91 -29.46 -13.63 2.22
N ALA A 92 -30.32 -13.32 1.25
CA ALA A 92 -30.68 -14.26 0.19
C ALA A 92 -29.50 -14.51 -0.75
N LEU A 93 -28.70 -13.48 -1.05
CA LEU A 93 -27.49 -13.59 -1.85
C LEU A 93 -26.40 -14.40 -1.13
N ARG A 94 -26.22 -14.24 0.19
CA ARG A 94 -25.33 -15.08 1.00
C ARG A 94 -25.73 -16.57 0.99
N ALA A 95 -27.00 -16.86 0.72
CA ALA A 95 -27.51 -18.22 0.62
C ALA A 95 -27.47 -18.78 -0.81
N VAL A 96 -27.04 -17.99 -1.80
CA VAL A 96 -26.90 -18.45 -3.19
C VAL A 96 -25.73 -19.42 -3.26
N PRO A 97 -25.95 -20.64 -3.78
CA PRO A 97 -24.88 -21.61 -3.96
C PRO A 97 -23.75 -21.02 -4.81
N GLY A 98 -22.57 -20.97 -4.22
CA GLY A 98 -21.38 -20.41 -4.82
C GLY A 98 -21.06 -18.97 -4.45
N VAL A 99 -21.90 -18.33 -3.64
CA VAL A 99 -21.52 -17.16 -2.84
C VAL A 99 -20.91 -17.67 -1.54
N ASP A 100 -19.65 -17.31 -1.31
CA ASP A 100 -18.89 -17.59 -0.09
C ASP A 100 -19.09 -16.47 0.95
N LYS A 101 -19.05 -15.19 0.52
CA LYS A 101 -19.26 -14.01 1.40
C LYS A 101 -19.95 -12.86 0.67
N VAL A 102 -20.70 -12.02 1.39
CA VAL A 102 -21.27 -10.75 0.88
C VAL A 102 -21.06 -9.65 1.92
N THR A 103 -20.29 -8.63 1.59
CA THR A 103 -19.79 -7.57 2.50
C THR A 103 -20.21 -6.17 1.99
N GLN A 104 -20.47 -5.19 2.87
CA GLN A 104 -20.86 -3.79 2.52
C GLN A 104 -19.74 -2.80 2.94
N ASP A 105 -19.61 -1.64 2.26
CA ASP A 105 -18.37 -0.82 2.06
C ASP A 105 -18.21 0.49 2.94
N ALA A 106 -16.96 1.01 3.21
CA ALA A 106 -16.44 2.40 3.58
C ALA A 106 -15.58 2.76 4.91
N SER A 107 -15.35 4.07 5.30
CA SER A 107 -14.11 4.94 5.67
C SER A 107 -13.68 5.69 7.05
N LEU A 108 -12.62 6.63 7.18
CA LEU A 108 -12.18 7.85 8.15
C LEU A 108 -10.60 8.21 8.38
N THR A 109 -10.11 9.08 9.38
CA THR A 109 -9.16 10.36 9.63
C THR A 109 -7.58 10.44 9.66
N LEU A 110 -6.96 11.65 9.40
CA LEU A 110 -5.48 12.00 9.38
C LEU A 110 -5.14 12.90 10.57
N ASN A 111 -3.86 12.90 10.95
CA ASN A 111 -3.32 13.73 12.02
C ASN A 111 -2.59 15.01 11.52
N SER A 112 -3.25 16.16 11.49
CA SER A 112 -2.68 17.52 11.70
C SER A 112 -3.82 18.55 11.92
N LEU A 113 -3.73 19.75 12.51
CA LEU A 113 -2.67 20.68 12.94
C LEU A 113 -3.07 21.26 14.32
N GLY A 114 -2.19 21.25 15.32
CA GLY A 114 -2.44 21.80 16.65
C GLY A 114 -1.73 23.12 16.91
N GLY A 115 -2.29 24.24 16.42
CA GLY A 115 -1.70 25.57 16.56
C GLY A 115 -2.44 26.51 17.53
N GLY A 116 -2.41 26.21 18.83
CA GLY A 116 -2.56 27.20 19.91
C GLY A 116 -3.99 27.54 20.40
N LEU A 117 -4.17 27.40 21.72
CA LEU A 117 -5.37 27.73 22.53
C LEU A 117 -6.53 26.74 22.46
N LEU A 118 -6.30 25.52 22.94
CA LEU A 118 -7.10 24.85 23.98
C LEU A 118 -6.48 23.47 24.19
N GLY A 119 -5.72 23.35 25.27
CA GLY A 119 -5.27 22.04 25.73
C GLY A 119 -6.47 21.19 26.17
N GLY A 120 -6.40 19.90 25.84
CA GLY A 120 -7.23 18.86 26.45
C GLY A 120 -8.37 18.38 25.56
N VAL A 121 -8.34 17.07 25.33
CA VAL A 121 -9.45 16.21 24.86
C VAL A 121 -9.63 16.15 23.34
N LEU A 122 -8.78 15.35 22.67
CA LEU A 122 -9.23 14.56 21.50
C LEU A 122 -9.83 13.25 22.02
N SER A 123 -10.99 13.37 22.66
CA SER A 123 -11.91 12.28 22.93
C SER A 123 -13.30 12.89 22.81
N THR A 124 -13.84 12.87 21.60
CA THR A 124 -15.29 12.94 21.39
C THR A 124 -15.59 12.38 20.01
N THR A 125 -16.15 11.17 20.01
CA THR A 125 -17.10 10.67 19.01
C THR A 125 -17.89 11.83 18.40
N THR A 126 -17.81 12.04 17.09
CA THR A 126 -18.59 13.08 16.40
C THR A 126 -19.58 12.43 15.46
N THR A 127 -20.80 12.24 15.97
CA THR A 127 -21.94 11.61 15.30
C THR A 127 -22.47 12.46 14.14
N VAL A 128 -22.71 11.86 12.97
CA VAL A 128 -23.69 12.36 12.01
C VAL A 128 -25.02 11.63 12.21
N ALA A 129 -26.02 12.34 12.74
CA ALA A 129 -27.39 11.87 12.70
C ALA A 129 -28.01 12.22 11.34
N THR A 130 -28.23 11.23 10.48
CA THR A 130 -29.13 11.36 9.32
C THR A 130 -30.57 11.42 9.81
N THR A 131 -31.03 12.61 10.19
CA THR A 131 -32.47 12.86 10.26
C THR A 131 -32.89 13.49 8.96
N ALA A 132 -33.64 12.73 8.16
CA ALA A 132 -34.32 13.22 6.97
C ALA A 132 -35.13 14.48 7.32
N VAL A 133 -34.68 15.63 6.81
CA VAL A 133 -35.53 16.81 6.66
C VAL A 133 -35.77 16.97 5.17
N ALA A 134 -36.93 16.50 4.75
CA ALA A 134 -37.48 16.86 3.46
C ALA A 134 -37.63 18.39 3.37
N ASP A 135 -37.31 18.88 2.18
CA ASP A 135 -37.77 20.15 1.59
C ASP A 135 -37.06 21.43 2.06
N THR A 136 -35.97 21.79 1.37
CA THR A 136 -35.75 23.18 0.91
C THR A 136 -34.86 23.16 -0.34
N THR A 137 -35.52 23.31 -1.49
CA THR A 137 -34.89 23.49 -2.79
C THR A 137 -34.39 24.94 -2.89
N THR A 138 -33.09 25.19 -2.69
CA THR A 138 -32.44 26.44 -3.11
C THR A 138 -31.01 26.20 -3.57
N THR A 139 -30.86 26.05 -4.89
CA THR A 139 -29.72 26.47 -5.74
C THR A 139 -28.31 26.15 -5.25
N VAL A 140 -27.89 24.91 -5.45
CA VAL A 140 -26.48 24.54 -5.69
C VAL A 140 -26.25 24.65 -7.21
N THR A 141 -25.86 25.83 -7.68
CA THR A 141 -25.47 26.04 -9.08
C THR A 141 -24.41 27.14 -9.18
N ASP A 142 -23.51 27.24 -8.20
CA ASP A 142 -22.51 28.33 -8.16
C ASP A 142 -21.11 27.90 -7.69
N THR A 143 -20.78 26.61 -7.73
CA THR A 143 -19.44 26.10 -7.40
C THR A 143 -18.56 25.84 -8.63
N THR A 144 -19.16 25.82 -9.82
CA THR A 144 -18.43 25.59 -11.09
C THR A 144 -17.84 26.86 -11.69
N GLN A 145 -18.28 28.06 -11.26
CA GLN A 145 -17.79 29.35 -11.78
C GLN A 145 -16.65 29.94 -10.93
N ALA A 146 -16.60 29.66 -9.62
CA ALA A 146 -15.56 30.17 -8.72
C ALA A 146 -14.14 29.67 -9.04
N VAL A 147 -14.03 28.48 -9.65
CA VAL A 147 -12.76 27.91 -10.14
C VAL A 147 -12.31 28.56 -11.46
N ALA A 148 -13.24 29.14 -12.23
CA ALA A 148 -12.93 29.84 -13.48
C ALA A 148 -12.58 31.33 -13.28
N ASP A 149 -13.06 31.94 -12.20
CA ASP A 149 -12.89 33.38 -11.94
C ASP A 149 -11.55 33.74 -11.27
N THR A 150 -10.71 32.75 -10.95
CA THR A 150 -9.38 32.90 -10.32
C THR A 150 -8.36 33.64 -11.20
N THR A 151 -8.66 33.96 -12.46
CA THR A 151 -7.69 34.57 -13.39
C THR A 151 -7.67 36.12 -13.41
N THR A 152 -8.48 36.84 -12.61
CA THR A 152 -8.59 38.32 -12.74
C THR A 152 -8.21 39.15 -11.49
N ALA A 153 -7.89 38.55 -10.34
CA ALA A 153 -7.55 39.32 -9.13
C ALA A 153 -6.04 39.55 -8.92
N ALA A 154 -5.26 39.67 -10.00
CA ALA A 154 -3.84 40.01 -9.93
C ALA A 154 -3.63 41.51 -10.20
N VAL A 155 -3.77 42.37 -9.19
CA VAL A 155 -2.99 43.62 -9.06
C VAL A 155 -3.01 44.04 -7.58
N ASN A 156 -1.94 43.77 -6.82
CA ASN A 156 -1.28 44.72 -5.93
C ASN A 156 0.01 44.13 -5.31
N THR A 157 1.16 44.69 -5.76
CA THR A 157 2.48 44.75 -5.11
C THR A 157 3.29 43.44 -4.89
N VAL A 158 3.87 42.93 -5.98
CA VAL A 158 4.77 41.75 -6.04
C VAL A 158 6.24 42.05 -5.67
N ALA A 159 6.55 43.15 -4.98
CA ALA A 159 7.95 43.53 -4.70
C ALA A 159 8.39 43.45 -3.22
N ASP A 160 7.46 43.47 -2.25
CA ASP A 160 7.81 43.48 -0.82
C ASP A 160 7.58 42.12 -0.11
N VAL A 161 6.91 41.16 -0.76
CA VAL A 161 6.51 39.88 -0.15
C VAL A 161 7.57 38.78 -0.33
N VAL A 162 8.33 38.79 -1.43
CA VAL A 162 9.31 37.73 -1.78
C VAL A 162 10.59 37.82 -0.94
N SER A 163 10.96 38.99 -0.41
CA SER A 163 12.06 39.13 0.56
C SER A 163 11.69 38.74 2.00
N GLY A 164 10.39 38.59 2.30
CA GLY A 164 9.89 38.29 3.65
C GLY A 164 9.88 36.81 4.00
N VAL A 165 9.76 35.91 3.01
CA VAL A 165 9.59 34.47 3.26
C VAL A 165 10.89 33.80 3.69
N ALA A 166 12.00 34.03 3.00
CA ALA A 166 13.30 33.49 3.41
C ALA A 166 13.83 34.09 4.73
N ALA A 167 13.31 35.24 5.14
CA ALA A 167 13.61 35.83 6.45
C ALA A 167 12.83 35.16 7.60
N GLN A 168 11.84 34.31 7.31
CA GLN A 168 11.15 33.54 8.33
C GLN A 168 12.07 32.45 8.86
N ALA A 169 12.06 32.25 10.19
CA ALA A 169 12.88 31.24 10.86
C ALA A 169 12.76 29.86 10.17
N GLY A 170 11.56 29.28 10.10
CA GLY A 170 11.31 27.99 9.46
C GLY A 170 11.21 28.03 7.93
N SER A 171 11.84 28.98 7.25
CA SER A 171 11.89 28.95 5.77
C SER A 171 12.76 27.80 5.27
N LEU A 172 12.40 27.19 4.13
CA LEU A 172 13.25 26.16 3.52
C LEU A 172 14.66 26.68 3.21
N PHE A 173 14.81 27.97 2.95
CA PHE A 173 16.13 28.57 2.79
C PHE A 173 17.00 28.37 4.04
N ASN A 174 16.49 28.71 5.23
CA ASN A 174 17.25 28.52 6.48
C ASN A 174 17.43 27.05 6.82
N ILE A 175 16.37 26.25 6.74
CA ILE A 175 16.41 24.80 7.01
C ILE A 175 17.52 24.13 6.18
N THR A 176 17.62 24.45 4.89
CA THR A 176 18.56 23.78 3.98
C THR A 176 19.95 24.40 3.94
N ASN A 177 20.08 25.73 4.04
CA ASN A 177 21.36 26.42 3.88
C ASN A 177 22.07 26.66 5.22
N ASN A 178 21.33 26.79 6.32
CA ASN A 178 21.87 27.23 7.60
C ASN A 178 21.78 26.16 8.70
N GLU A 179 20.68 25.39 8.74
CA GLU A 179 20.37 24.50 9.87
C GLU A 179 20.83 23.06 9.64
N THR A 180 20.30 22.39 8.62
CA THR A 180 20.53 20.95 8.41
C THR A 180 21.82 20.65 7.65
N GLY A 181 22.33 21.61 6.87
CA GLY A 181 23.50 21.41 6.00
C GLY A 181 23.22 20.81 4.62
N ALA A 182 21.96 20.67 4.20
CA ALA A 182 21.57 20.16 2.89
C ALA A 182 22.28 20.86 1.71
N ALA A 183 22.46 22.18 1.79
CA ALA A 183 23.16 22.96 0.76
C ALA A 183 24.63 22.52 0.55
N SER A 184 25.26 21.88 1.53
CA SER A 184 26.59 21.29 1.37
C SER A 184 26.58 20.10 0.41
N LEU A 185 25.56 19.24 0.48
CA LEU A 185 25.38 18.12 -0.44
C LEU A 185 25.07 18.62 -1.86
N TRP A 186 24.22 19.64 -1.99
CA TRP A 186 23.93 20.23 -3.31
C TRP A 186 25.18 20.76 -4.00
N LYS A 187 26.05 21.47 -3.24
CA LYS A 187 27.36 21.94 -3.73
C LYS A 187 28.29 20.80 -4.12
N ALA A 188 28.15 19.63 -3.49
CA ALA A 188 28.87 18.41 -3.81
C ALA A 188 28.21 17.59 -4.95
N GLY A 189 27.08 18.05 -5.50
CA GLY A 189 26.37 17.41 -6.61
C GLY A 189 25.33 16.36 -6.21
N ALA A 190 25.12 16.14 -4.91
CA ALA A 190 24.06 15.27 -4.39
C ALA A 190 22.80 16.12 -4.17
N THR A 191 21.77 15.92 -4.99
CA THR A 191 20.54 16.74 -5.00
C THR A 191 19.26 15.91 -4.84
N GLY A 192 19.39 14.61 -4.56
CA GLY A 192 18.28 13.66 -4.57
C GLY A 192 18.02 13.06 -5.96
N LYS A 193 18.76 13.51 -6.99
CA LYS A 193 18.59 13.05 -8.36
C LYS A 193 18.70 11.53 -8.47
N GLY A 194 17.70 10.94 -9.13
CA GLY A 194 17.64 9.49 -9.35
C GLY A 194 17.11 8.71 -8.15
N ILE A 195 16.68 9.38 -7.09
CA ILE A 195 15.97 8.78 -5.95
C ILE A 195 14.51 9.22 -6.02
N ASP A 196 13.61 8.25 -5.88
CA ASP A 196 12.20 8.53 -5.68
C ASP A 196 11.87 8.44 -4.18
N VAL A 197 11.03 9.36 -3.72
CA VAL A 197 10.49 9.40 -2.36
C VAL A 197 8.98 9.19 -2.43
N ALA A 198 8.51 8.06 -1.90
CA ALA A 198 7.09 7.82 -1.72
C ALA A 198 6.58 8.66 -0.55
N VAL A 199 5.58 9.50 -0.81
CA VAL A 199 4.88 10.30 0.19
C VAL A 199 3.49 9.71 0.34
N ILE A 200 3.31 8.90 1.40
CA ILE A 200 2.02 8.34 1.78
C ILE A 200 1.33 9.40 2.63
N ASP A 201 0.31 10.07 2.10
CA ASP A 201 -0.32 11.24 2.74
C ASP A 201 -1.68 11.60 2.07
N SER A 202 -2.14 12.84 2.14
CA SER A 202 -3.39 13.31 1.51
C SER A 202 -3.32 13.61 0.00
N GLY A 203 -2.24 13.22 -0.66
CA GLY A 203 -1.98 13.50 -2.08
C GLY A 203 -1.17 14.77 -2.31
N THR A 204 -1.10 15.25 -3.56
CA THR A 204 -0.36 16.47 -3.92
C THR A 204 -1.06 17.28 -5.02
N VAL A 205 -0.91 18.61 -5.02
CA VAL A 205 -1.38 19.49 -6.12
C VAL A 205 -0.22 20.10 -6.93
N PRO A 206 -0.40 20.31 -8.25
CA PRO A 206 0.63 20.86 -9.14
C PRO A 206 0.71 22.39 -9.06
N VAL A 207 1.07 22.91 -7.89
CA VAL A 207 1.29 24.35 -7.66
C VAL A 207 2.69 24.79 -8.11
N GLN A 208 2.92 26.10 -8.25
CA GLN A 208 4.25 26.62 -8.59
C GLN A 208 5.31 26.13 -7.59
N GLY A 209 6.27 25.35 -8.09
CA GLY A 209 7.29 24.69 -7.29
C GLY A 209 7.10 23.16 -7.19
N MET A 210 5.90 22.67 -7.51
CA MET A 210 5.57 21.24 -7.67
C MET A 210 5.23 20.90 -9.13
N ASP A 211 5.17 21.91 -10.01
CA ASP A 211 4.90 21.82 -11.44
C ASP A 211 6.17 21.55 -12.29
N SER A 212 7.30 21.24 -11.65
CA SER A 212 8.60 21.04 -12.30
C SER A 212 8.77 19.67 -12.98
N GLY A 213 7.72 18.84 -12.99
CA GLY A 213 7.72 17.48 -13.55
C GLY A 213 8.38 16.44 -12.66
N ASN A 214 8.62 16.75 -11.38
CA ASN A 214 9.20 15.85 -10.39
C ASN A 214 8.16 15.20 -9.45
N VAL A 215 6.87 15.24 -9.82
CA VAL A 215 5.79 14.56 -9.10
C VAL A 215 5.18 13.51 -10.02
N VAL A 216 5.03 12.30 -9.50
CA VAL A 216 4.29 11.21 -10.11
C VAL A 216 3.23 10.76 -9.11
N TYR A 217 2.02 10.49 -9.60
CA TYR A 217 0.94 9.96 -8.79
C TYR A 217 1.04 8.42 -8.76
N GLY A 218 1.09 7.88 -7.55
CA GLY A 218 0.84 6.46 -7.29
C GLY A 218 -0.66 6.22 -7.15
N PRO A 219 -1.08 5.14 -6.46
CA PRO A 219 -2.49 4.88 -6.22
C PRO A 219 -3.11 5.91 -5.28
N ASP A 220 -4.40 6.19 -5.50
CA ASP A 220 -5.28 6.82 -4.53
C ASP A 220 -6.10 5.74 -3.84
N LEU A 221 -5.83 5.60 -2.54
CA LEU A 221 -6.46 4.66 -1.62
C LEU A 221 -7.37 5.37 -0.64
N SER A 222 -7.52 6.69 -0.75
CA SER A 222 -8.44 7.46 0.08
C SER A 222 -9.89 7.26 -0.32
N PHE A 223 -10.80 7.83 0.47
CA PHE A 223 -12.23 7.86 0.17
C PHE A 223 -12.61 8.79 -0.98
N GLU A 224 -11.63 9.49 -1.55
CA GLU A 224 -11.79 10.35 -2.72
C GLU A 224 -11.35 9.66 -4.02
N ALA A 225 -10.96 8.38 -3.95
CA ALA A 225 -10.68 7.57 -5.14
C ALA A 225 -11.90 7.52 -6.08
N GLY A 226 -11.66 7.64 -7.40
CA GLY A 226 -12.73 7.67 -8.41
C GLY A 226 -13.56 8.96 -8.44
N THR A 227 -13.23 9.96 -7.63
CA THR A 227 -13.84 11.29 -7.70
C THR A 227 -13.04 12.23 -8.61
N PRO A 228 -13.56 13.41 -9.01
CA PRO A 228 -12.79 14.39 -9.79
C PRO A 228 -11.55 14.96 -9.09
N VAL A 229 -11.38 14.69 -7.79
CA VAL A 229 -10.23 15.11 -6.98
C VAL A 229 -9.33 13.94 -6.61
N GLU A 230 -9.48 12.80 -7.29
CA GLU A 230 -8.58 11.66 -7.17
C GLU A 230 -7.11 12.10 -7.35
N ASN A 231 -6.23 11.59 -6.49
CA ASN A 231 -4.81 11.93 -6.36
C ASN A 231 -4.49 13.37 -5.90
N LEU A 232 -5.45 14.29 -5.98
CA LEU A 232 -5.25 15.69 -5.63
C LEU A 232 -5.36 15.91 -4.13
N ASP A 233 -4.53 16.81 -3.63
CA ASP A 233 -4.51 17.15 -2.21
C ASP A 233 -5.61 18.12 -1.80
N THR A 234 -6.70 17.56 -1.29
CA THR A 234 -7.86 18.29 -0.77
C THR A 234 -7.72 18.66 0.71
N ASN A 235 -6.78 18.04 1.44
CA ASN A 235 -6.49 18.37 2.83
C ASN A 235 -5.46 19.50 2.93
N GLY A 236 -4.37 19.41 2.18
CA GLY A 236 -3.24 20.34 2.13
C GLY A 236 -1.96 19.83 2.79
N HIS A 237 -2.05 18.74 3.56
CA HIS A 237 -0.92 18.19 4.31
C HIS A 237 0.12 17.54 3.40
N GLY A 238 -0.30 16.68 2.47
CA GLY A 238 0.59 15.98 1.56
C GLY A 238 1.38 16.91 0.62
N THR A 239 0.76 17.97 0.12
CA THR A 239 1.45 19.03 -0.66
C THR A 239 2.52 19.71 0.19
N ALA A 240 2.22 20.00 1.45
CA ALA A 240 3.20 20.57 2.36
C ALA A 240 4.40 19.63 2.54
N MET A 241 4.17 18.34 2.83
CA MET A 241 5.23 17.35 3.03
C MET A 241 6.08 17.16 1.78
N ALA A 242 5.44 16.94 0.62
CA ALA A 242 6.11 16.75 -0.65
C ALA A 242 6.95 17.97 -1.06
N SER A 243 6.47 19.19 -0.75
CA SER A 243 7.20 20.42 -1.04
C SER A 243 8.45 20.59 -0.16
N ILE A 244 8.40 20.23 1.12
CA ILE A 244 9.57 20.23 2.01
C ILE A 244 10.63 19.24 1.50
N ILE A 245 10.20 18.07 1.01
CA ILE A 245 11.09 17.04 0.48
C ILE A 245 11.74 17.50 -0.83
N ALA A 246 10.96 17.84 -1.85
CA ALA A 246 11.48 18.03 -3.21
C ALA A 246 10.83 19.19 -4.00
N GLY A 247 10.03 20.05 -3.34
CA GLY A 247 9.48 21.23 -4.01
C GLY A 247 10.59 22.17 -4.45
N ARG A 248 10.52 22.69 -5.67
CA ARG A 248 11.53 23.64 -6.17
C ARG A 248 10.99 24.56 -7.24
N ASP A 249 11.32 25.84 -7.11
CA ASP A 249 11.08 26.79 -8.19
C ASP A 249 11.89 26.41 -9.44
N SER A 250 11.28 26.55 -10.61
CA SER A 250 11.95 26.27 -11.89
C SER A 250 13.17 27.16 -12.13
N SER A 251 13.20 28.37 -11.53
CA SER A 251 14.36 29.28 -11.52
C SER A 251 15.57 28.72 -10.77
N ALA A 252 15.36 27.84 -9.79
CA ALA A 252 16.43 27.25 -9.00
C ALA A 252 17.10 26.05 -9.67
N ALA A 253 16.52 25.51 -10.74
CA ALA A 253 16.97 24.26 -11.35
C ALA A 253 18.47 24.30 -11.70
N GLY A 254 19.23 23.39 -11.08
CA GLY A 254 20.69 23.29 -11.23
C GLY A 254 21.53 24.26 -10.39
N ASN A 255 20.92 25.18 -9.64
CA ASN A 255 21.59 26.11 -8.71
C ASN A 255 20.78 26.30 -7.43
N TYR A 256 20.86 25.34 -6.51
CA TYR A 256 19.98 25.26 -5.34
C TYR A 256 20.48 26.03 -4.10
N ALA A 257 21.79 26.27 -3.99
CA ALA A 257 22.36 26.86 -2.78
C ALA A 257 22.47 28.39 -2.86
N GLY A 258 22.13 29.06 -1.76
CA GLY A 258 22.47 30.47 -1.53
C GLY A 258 21.59 31.51 -2.24
N ASN A 259 20.57 31.10 -3.01
CA ASN A 259 19.53 32.02 -3.47
C ASN A 259 18.32 32.00 -2.53
N SER A 260 18.11 33.09 -1.80
CA SER A 260 17.01 33.22 -0.86
C SER A 260 15.67 33.59 -1.50
N THR A 261 15.61 33.81 -2.82
CA THR A 261 14.35 34.15 -3.51
C THR A 261 13.61 32.94 -4.05
N ASP A 262 14.31 31.82 -4.21
CA ASP A 262 13.73 30.60 -4.75
C ASP A 262 13.26 29.69 -3.60
N TYR A 263 12.12 29.02 -3.79
CA TYR A 263 11.73 27.91 -2.94
C TYR A 263 12.51 26.65 -3.35
N VAL A 264 13.18 26.00 -2.40
CA VAL A 264 13.97 24.79 -2.63
C VAL A 264 13.86 23.86 -1.41
N GLY A 265 13.18 22.74 -1.59
CA GLY A 265 13.08 21.63 -0.63
C GLY A 265 14.41 20.91 -0.46
N VAL A 266 14.49 20.00 0.49
CA VAL A 266 15.74 19.37 0.93
C VAL A 266 16.44 18.56 -0.19
N ALA A 267 15.69 17.79 -0.98
CA ALA A 267 16.16 16.96 -2.09
C ALA A 267 15.51 17.41 -3.41
N PRO A 268 15.90 18.56 -3.97
CA PRO A 268 15.16 19.25 -5.03
C PRO A 268 15.14 18.53 -6.39
N ASP A 269 16.01 17.55 -6.63
CA ASP A 269 15.97 16.70 -7.83
C ASP A 269 15.46 15.28 -7.56
N ALA A 270 15.03 14.97 -6.33
CA ALA A 270 14.27 13.75 -6.08
C ALA A 270 12.89 13.86 -6.75
N ARG A 271 12.33 12.70 -7.10
CA ARG A 271 10.96 12.62 -7.62
C ARG A 271 10.04 12.16 -6.50
N ILE A 272 8.93 12.88 -6.31
CA ILE A 272 7.87 12.50 -5.39
C ILE A 272 6.99 11.47 -6.08
N VAL A 273 6.75 10.35 -5.39
CA VAL A 273 5.67 9.40 -5.71
C VAL A 273 4.57 9.66 -4.69
N SER A 274 3.54 10.41 -5.10
CA SER A 274 2.43 10.82 -4.25
C SER A 274 1.43 9.67 -4.14
N ILE A 275 1.32 9.08 -2.95
CA ILE A 275 0.38 8.00 -2.67
C ILE A 275 -0.65 8.55 -1.70
N LYS A 276 -1.90 8.65 -2.18
CA LYS A 276 -2.94 9.30 -1.42
C LYS A 276 -3.68 8.25 -0.59
N VAL A 277 -3.65 8.37 0.73
CA VAL A 277 -4.41 7.51 1.66
C VAL A 277 -5.49 8.27 2.40
N ALA A 278 -5.48 9.60 2.28
CA ALA A 278 -6.30 10.47 3.07
C ALA A 278 -7.19 11.44 2.28
N ASP A 279 -8.43 11.63 2.76
CA ASP A 279 -9.38 12.58 2.18
C ASP A 279 -9.17 14.03 2.66
N ALA A 280 -10.05 14.94 2.23
CA ALA A 280 -10.02 16.36 2.60
C ALA A 280 -9.99 16.62 4.12
N LEU A 281 -10.76 15.88 4.92
CA LEU A 281 -10.79 16.02 6.38
C LEU A 281 -9.63 15.30 7.05
N GLY A 282 -8.89 14.57 6.26
CA GLY A 282 -7.76 13.79 6.68
C GLY A 282 -8.01 12.30 6.58
N HIS A 283 -9.18 11.83 6.23
CA HIS A 283 -9.54 10.44 6.40
C HIS A 283 -8.62 9.36 5.82
N THR A 284 -7.75 8.74 6.67
CA THR A 284 -7.03 7.46 6.49
C THR A 284 -7.20 6.43 7.65
N ASP A 285 -7.25 5.14 7.30
CA ASP A 285 -7.17 3.99 8.21
C ASP A 285 -5.82 3.29 8.17
N VAL A 286 -5.56 2.47 9.18
CA VAL A 286 -4.38 1.60 9.23
C VAL A 286 -4.32 0.63 8.04
N SER A 287 -5.45 0.07 7.60
CA SER A 287 -5.47 -0.85 6.44
C SER A 287 -5.02 -0.15 5.14
N GLN A 288 -5.51 1.07 4.87
CA GLN A 288 -5.08 1.89 3.72
C GLN A 288 -3.59 2.22 3.80
N ALA A 289 -3.08 2.55 5.00
CA ALA A 289 -1.67 2.82 5.21
C ALA A 289 -0.79 1.59 4.97
N ILE A 290 -1.17 0.42 5.47
CA ILE A 290 -0.45 -0.84 5.22
C ILE A 290 -0.39 -1.12 3.72
N ALA A 291 -1.53 -1.00 3.06
CA ALA A 291 -1.64 -1.32 1.66
C ALA A 291 -0.88 -0.33 0.75
N ALA A 292 -0.79 0.95 1.16
CA ALA A 292 0.10 1.92 0.53
C ALA A 292 1.59 1.55 0.67
N ILE A 293 2.02 1.13 1.87
CA ILE A 293 3.41 0.70 2.12
C ILE A 293 3.74 -0.53 1.28
N ASP A 294 2.78 -1.45 1.20
CA ASP A 294 2.96 -2.64 0.40
C ASP A 294 3.09 -2.33 -1.09
N TRP A 295 2.19 -1.53 -1.66
CA TRP A 295 2.29 -1.10 -3.06
C TRP A 295 3.66 -0.46 -3.35
N VAL A 296 4.17 0.37 -2.43
CA VAL A 296 5.53 0.92 -2.55
C VAL A 296 6.57 -0.18 -2.56
N THR A 297 6.45 -1.15 -1.66
CA THR A 297 7.41 -2.25 -1.50
C THR A 297 7.47 -3.14 -2.73
N GLU A 298 6.33 -3.42 -3.36
CA GLU A 298 6.23 -4.23 -4.57
C GLU A 298 6.71 -3.45 -5.81
N HIS A 299 6.30 -2.19 -5.94
CA HIS A 299 6.54 -1.39 -7.15
C HIS A 299 7.75 -0.45 -7.07
N ALA A 300 8.58 -0.56 -6.03
CA ALA A 300 9.73 0.32 -5.82
C ALA A 300 10.68 0.46 -7.02
N HIS A 301 10.71 -0.55 -7.89
CA HIS A 301 11.59 -0.62 -9.06
C HIS A 301 10.85 -0.79 -10.39
N ASP A 302 9.52 -0.76 -10.37
CA ASP A 302 8.71 -0.96 -11.56
C ASP A 302 8.56 0.31 -12.37
N ASN A 303 8.31 0.20 -13.68
CA ASN A 303 7.98 1.34 -14.54
C ASN A 303 8.99 2.51 -14.50
N GLY A 304 10.25 2.22 -14.18
CA GLY A 304 11.31 3.22 -14.03
C GLY A 304 11.29 3.96 -12.69
N PHE A 305 10.61 3.42 -11.68
CA PHE A 305 10.74 3.84 -10.31
C PHE A 305 12.08 3.41 -9.70
N ASN A 306 12.55 4.20 -8.75
CA ASN A 306 13.62 3.91 -7.83
C ASN A 306 13.24 4.47 -6.46
N ILE A 307 12.14 3.95 -5.90
CA ILE A 307 11.67 4.34 -4.57
C ILE A 307 12.65 3.78 -3.56
N ARG A 308 13.36 4.69 -2.89
CA ARG A 308 14.35 4.33 -1.86
C ARG A 308 14.05 4.97 -0.52
N VAL A 309 13.02 5.83 -0.46
CA VAL A 309 12.57 6.47 0.77
C VAL A 309 11.04 6.46 0.81
N VAL A 310 10.48 6.11 1.97
CA VAL A 310 9.06 6.25 2.31
C VAL A 310 8.93 7.29 3.42
N ASN A 311 8.12 8.31 3.19
CA ASN A 311 7.75 9.33 4.16
C ASN A 311 6.36 9.03 4.71
N MET A 312 6.26 8.78 6.01
CA MET A 312 5.00 8.61 6.73
C MET A 312 4.87 9.70 7.81
N SER A 313 4.24 10.80 7.43
CA SER A 313 4.03 11.96 8.30
C SER A 313 2.76 11.84 9.16
N PHE A 314 2.36 10.60 9.50
CA PHE A 314 1.21 10.23 10.31
C PHE A 314 1.53 8.96 11.11
N GLY A 315 0.66 8.59 12.04
CA GLY A 315 0.76 7.37 12.83
C GLY A 315 -0.43 7.21 13.76
N THR A 316 -0.49 6.10 14.49
CA THR A 316 -1.55 5.78 15.46
C THR A 316 -0.99 5.65 16.87
N ASP A 317 -1.84 5.81 17.88
CA ASP A 317 -1.53 5.55 19.29
C ASP A 317 -1.72 4.06 19.65
N GLY A 318 -1.67 3.16 18.65
CA GLY A 318 -1.76 1.72 18.82
C GLY A 318 -0.85 1.24 19.95
N THR A 319 -1.42 0.52 20.91
CA THR A 319 -0.72 0.21 22.18
C THR A 319 0.05 -1.11 22.13
N GLN A 320 -0.14 -1.89 21.07
CA GLN A 320 0.54 -3.17 20.92
C GLN A 320 2.04 -3.00 20.64
N SER A 321 2.79 -4.07 20.92
CA SER A 321 4.22 -4.15 20.59
C SER A 321 4.41 -4.08 19.08
N TYR A 322 5.46 -3.39 18.63
CA TYR A 322 5.85 -3.40 17.21
C TYR A 322 6.05 -4.82 16.67
N LEU A 323 6.40 -5.79 17.53
CA LEU A 323 6.57 -7.20 17.17
C LEU A 323 5.30 -7.87 16.66
N LEU A 324 4.14 -7.34 17.06
CA LEU A 324 2.83 -7.83 16.67
C LEU A 324 2.15 -6.86 15.71
N ASP A 325 2.46 -5.57 15.79
CA ASP A 325 1.73 -4.54 15.04
C ASP A 325 1.83 -4.71 13.51
N PRO A 326 0.71 -4.89 12.79
CA PRO A 326 0.72 -5.10 11.34
C PRO A 326 1.15 -3.85 10.55
N LEU A 327 0.94 -2.64 11.07
CA LEU A 327 1.44 -1.41 10.46
C LEU A 327 2.96 -1.30 10.60
N ALA A 328 3.48 -1.59 11.80
CA ALA A 328 4.93 -1.71 12.02
C ALA A 328 5.54 -2.79 11.13
N TYR A 329 4.89 -3.95 11.04
CA TYR A 329 5.33 -5.06 10.20
C TYR A 329 5.49 -4.65 8.73
N ALA A 330 4.47 -4.00 8.14
CA ALA A 330 4.51 -3.55 6.75
C ALA A 330 5.68 -2.58 6.51
N ALA A 331 5.85 -1.60 7.41
CA ALA A 331 6.98 -0.68 7.37
C ALA A 331 8.34 -1.39 7.52
N GLU A 332 8.43 -2.39 8.39
CA GLU A 332 9.64 -3.21 8.56
C GLU A 332 9.96 -4.04 7.31
N GLN A 333 8.95 -4.51 6.56
CA GLN A 333 9.19 -5.20 5.29
C GLN A 333 9.77 -4.26 4.23
N ALA A 334 9.22 -3.04 4.10
CA ALA A 334 9.80 -2.02 3.24
C ALA A 334 11.27 -1.73 3.61
N TRP A 335 11.56 -1.61 4.92
CA TRP A 335 12.93 -1.46 5.44
C TRP A 335 13.86 -2.58 4.96
N HIS A 336 13.43 -3.84 5.13
CA HIS A 336 14.23 -5.00 4.75
C HIS A 336 14.35 -5.21 3.24
N LYS A 337 13.48 -4.58 2.43
CA LYS A 337 13.59 -4.53 0.96
C LYS A 337 14.51 -3.41 0.47
N GLY A 338 15.18 -2.70 1.38
CA GLY A 338 16.19 -1.68 1.05
C GLY A 338 15.63 -0.27 0.88
N ILE A 339 14.40 -0.04 1.34
CA ILE A 339 13.71 1.25 1.32
C ILE A 339 13.88 1.90 2.71
N VAL A 340 14.37 3.13 2.77
CA VAL A 340 14.44 3.88 4.03
C VAL A 340 13.04 4.34 4.43
N VAL A 341 12.55 3.93 5.59
CA VAL A 341 11.25 4.37 6.10
C VAL A 341 11.44 5.41 7.20
N VAL A 342 10.84 6.58 7.02
CA VAL A 342 10.94 7.74 7.92
C VAL A 342 9.54 8.07 8.44
N VAL A 343 9.39 8.10 9.77
CA VAL A 343 8.08 8.13 10.43
C VAL A 343 8.03 9.17 11.54
N ALA A 344 6.93 9.92 11.61
CA ALA A 344 6.66 10.87 12.69
C ALA A 344 6.39 10.19 14.04
N VAL A 345 6.90 10.74 15.13
CA VAL A 345 6.73 10.16 16.48
C VAL A 345 5.39 10.47 17.16
N GLY A 346 4.63 11.43 16.64
CA GLY A 346 3.37 11.92 17.22
C GLY A 346 3.49 13.31 17.84
N ASN A 347 2.34 13.92 18.15
CA ASN A 347 2.20 15.34 18.49
C ASN A 347 1.46 15.57 19.84
N GLU A 348 1.41 14.56 20.71
CA GLU A 348 0.72 14.57 22.00
C GLU A 348 1.54 15.24 23.12
N GLY A 349 2.86 15.36 22.93
CA GLY A 349 3.79 16.10 23.78
C GLY A 349 4.63 15.22 24.70
N PHE A 350 5.42 15.87 25.55
CA PHE A 350 6.33 15.17 26.47
C PHE A 350 5.59 14.37 27.55
N GLY A 351 6.22 13.27 28.01
CA GLY A 351 5.66 12.38 29.02
C GLY A 351 4.66 11.37 28.44
N THR A 352 4.65 11.22 27.12
CA THR A 352 3.94 10.13 26.44
C THR A 352 4.45 8.78 26.94
N GLN A 353 3.56 7.78 26.99
CA GLN A 353 3.97 6.43 27.39
C GLN A 353 4.65 5.66 26.26
N LYS A 354 4.68 6.22 25.04
CA LYS A 354 5.10 5.56 23.80
C LYS A 354 5.15 6.62 22.67
N VAL A 355 6.03 6.43 21.68
CA VAL A 355 5.86 7.10 20.38
C VAL A 355 4.81 6.37 19.53
N ASN A 356 4.22 7.04 18.55
CA ASN A 356 3.16 6.46 17.71
C ASN A 356 3.69 5.28 16.88
N ASN A 357 2.80 4.37 16.48
CA ASN A 357 3.10 3.37 15.46
C ASN A 357 2.97 4.00 14.06
N PRO A 358 3.83 3.63 13.08
CA PRO A 358 4.88 2.60 13.19
C PRO A 358 6.22 3.11 13.75
N ALA A 359 6.35 4.38 14.15
CA ALA A 359 7.62 4.92 14.68
C ALA A 359 8.16 4.18 15.92
N TYR A 360 7.32 3.44 16.66
CA TYR A 360 7.77 2.59 17.75
C TYR A 360 8.65 1.41 17.30
N ASP A 361 8.58 1.00 16.04
CA ASP A 361 9.48 0.00 15.47
C ASP A 361 10.93 0.54 15.47
N PRO A 362 11.89 -0.17 16.09
CA PRO A 362 13.25 0.31 16.22
C PRO A 362 14.07 0.19 14.92
N TYR A 363 13.63 -0.52 13.90
CA TYR A 363 14.32 -0.53 12.60
C TYR A 363 14.18 0.81 11.88
N LEU A 364 12.98 1.40 11.92
CA LEU A 364 12.62 2.61 11.17
C LEU A 364 13.28 3.87 11.75
N ILE A 365 13.26 4.96 10.98
CA ILE A 365 13.74 6.26 11.46
C ILE A 365 12.56 7.03 12.07
N ALA A 366 12.51 7.08 13.40
CA ALA A 366 11.53 7.85 14.15
C ALA A 366 12.00 9.30 14.33
N VAL A 367 11.19 10.25 13.88
CA VAL A 367 11.58 11.67 13.81
C VAL A 367 10.73 12.53 14.75
N GLY A 368 11.41 13.16 15.70
CA GLY A 368 10.84 14.22 16.53
C GLY A 368 11.01 15.61 15.91
N SER A 369 10.31 16.60 16.46
CA SER A 369 10.34 17.98 15.98
C SER A 369 11.21 18.85 16.87
N ASP A 370 12.01 19.73 16.27
CA ASP A 370 12.66 20.83 16.96
C ASP A 370 12.28 22.20 16.37
N ASN A 371 12.51 23.22 17.19
CA ASN A 371 12.48 24.62 16.81
C ASN A 371 13.90 25.16 16.77
N THR A 372 14.40 25.38 15.56
CA THR A 372 15.76 25.87 15.28
C THR A 372 15.91 27.38 15.46
N ASN A 373 14.81 28.10 15.73
CA ASN A 373 14.74 29.56 15.73
C ASN A 373 15.30 30.23 14.45
N GLY A 374 15.47 29.47 13.36
CA GLY A 374 16.08 29.95 12.12
C GLY A 374 17.59 30.20 12.21
N THR A 375 18.28 29.64 13.20
CA THR A 375 19.72 29.88 13.41
C THR A 375 20.56 28.66 13.03
N ALA A 376 21.83 28.91 12.66
CA ALA A 376 22.73 27.85 12.24
C ALA A 376 23.31 27.01 13.41
N THR A 377 22.98 27.35 14.66
CA THR A 377 23.58 26.70 15.83
C THR A 377 22.50 26.17 16.74
N VAL A 378 22.67 24.96 17.26
CA VAL A 378 21.74 24.36 18.24
C VAL A 378 21.70 25.05 19.62
N ALA A 379 22.33 26.21 19.79
CA ALA A 379 22.53 26.83 21.10
C ALA A 379 21.23 27.38 21.70
N ASP A 380 20.33 27.88 20.86
CA ASP A 380 19.00 28.40 21.24
C ASP A 380 17.86 27.44 20.88
N ASP A 381 18.17 26.32 20.26
CA ASP A 381 17.18 25.32 19.85
C ASP A 381 16.51 24.64 21.05
N THR A 382 15.25 24.28 20.81
CA THR A 382 14.44 23.49 21.74
C THR A 382 13.70 22.41 20.97
N VAL A 383 13.67 21.19 21.52
CA VAL A 383 12.74 20.16 21.03
C VAL A 383 11.31 20.66 21.26
N SER A 384 10.49 20.54 20.23
CA SER A 384 9.11 21.04 20.22
C SER A 384 8.28 20.39 21.32
N THR A 385 7.55 21.20 22.08
CA THR A 385 6.81 20.71 23.26
C THR A 385 5.66 19.76 22.94
N PHE A 386 5.21 19.75 21.68
CA PHE A 386 4.22 18.80 21.18
C PHE A 386 4.85 17.48 20.72
N SER A 387 6.17 17.39 20.50
CA SER A 387 6.80 16.17 20.00
C SER A 387 6.75 15.07 21.06
N ASN A 388 6.29 13.89 20.70
CA ASN A 388 6.37 12.73 21.60
C ASN A 388 7.83 12.36 21.88
N ASP A 389 8.13 12.05 23.13
CA ASP A 389 9.45 11.67 23.64
C ASP A 389 9.60 10.17 23.95
N GLY A 390 8.51 9.41 23.90
CA GLY A 390 8.51 7.97 24.06
C GLY A 390 8.63 7.49 25.51
N ASP A 391 8.93 6.20 25.68
CA ASP A 391 8.87 5.50 26.97
C ASP A 391 10.20 5.47 27.75
N GLY A 392 11.21 6.18 27.25
CA GLY A 392 12.59 6.17 27.75
C GLY A 392 13.44 5.03 27.19
N THR A 393 12.83 4.00 26.59
CA THR A 393 13.50 2.89 25.88
C THR A 393 13.44 3.09 24.37
N ARG A 394 12.24 3.32 23.83
CA ARG A 394 12.01 3.72 22.45
C ARG A 394 11.53 5.17 22.44
N ASN A 395 12.42 6.02 21.95
CA ASN A 395 12.25 7.47 21.82
C ASN A 395 12.50 7.84 20.34
N PRO A 396 12.36 9.11 19.91
CA PRO A 396 12.83 9.53 18.58
C PRO A 396 14.30 9.12 18.35
N ASP A 397 14.65 8.77 17.10
CA ASP A 397 16.04 8.47 16.73
C ASP A 397 16.84 9.77 16.54
N VAL A 398 16.19 10.77 15.95
CA VAL A 398 16.71 12.12 15.66
C VAL A 398 15.57 13.13 15.77
N VAL A 399 15.93 14.42 15.83
CA VAL A 399 15.01 15.53 15.59
C VAL A 399 15.39 16.31 14.34
N ALA A 400 14.41 16.97 13.75
CA ALA A 400 14.60 17.84 12.59
C ALA A 400 13.60 19.02 12.62
N PRO A 401 13.88 20.10 11.86
CA PRO A 401 13.08 21.31 11.91
C PRO A 401 11.61 21.02 11.61
N GLY A 402 10.77 21.20 12.62
CA GLY A 402 9.34 20.87 12.55
C GLY A 402 8.43 21.98 13.06
N GLU A 403 8.97 23.06 13.62
CA GLU A 403 8.20 24.24 14.03
C GLU A 403 8.26 25.38 13.02
N HIS A 404 7.11 25.96 12.71
CA HIS A 404 6.96 27.13 11.84
C HIS A 404 7.54 26.93 10.44
N VAL A 405 7.54 25.69 9.95
CA VAL A 405 8.09 25.33 8.64
C VAL A 405 7.19 25.87 7.54
N VAL A 406 7.79 26.65 6.65
CA VAL A 406 7.13 27.20 5.47
C VAL A 406 7.11 26.15 4.37
N SER A 407 5.95 25.85 3.81
CA SER A 407 5.75 24.86 2.76
C SER A 407 4.99 25.48 1.58
N LEU A 408 4.92 24.77 0.46
CA LEU A 408 4.01 25.15 -0.62
C LEU A 408 2.57 24.86 -0.19
N ARG A 409 1.70 25.82 -0.48
CA ARG A 409 0.29 25.81 -0.13
C ARG A 409 -0.51 24.95 -1.11
N SER A 410 -1.49 24.20 -0.63
CA SER A 410 -2.61 23.69 -1.44
C SER A 410 -3.79 24.66 -1.33
N PRO A 411 -4.10 25.48 -2.35
CA PRO A 411 -5.17 26.47 -2.25
C PRO A 411 -6.55 25.83 -2.13
N ASN A 412 -7.39 26.39 -1.26
CA ASN A 412 -8.76 25.95 -0.95
C ASN A 412 -8.84 24.55 -0.33
N SER A 413 -7.73 23.98 0.12
CA SER A 413 -7.74 22.73 0.87
C SER A 413 -8.40 22.91 2.24
N PHE A 414 -8.70 21.82 2.93
CA PHE A 414 -9.27 21.87 4.27
C PHE A 414 -8.38 22.65 5.24
N LEU A 415 -7.06 22.40 5.27
CA LEU A 415 -6.10 23.11 6.12
C LEU A 415 -6.01 24.59 5.75
N ASP A 416 -6.04 24.91 4.47
CA ASP A 416 -6.04 26.28 3.98
C ASP A 416 -7.26 27.09 4.48
N GLN A 417 -8.44 26.46 4.47
CA GLN A 417 -9.68 27.08 4.93
C GLN A 417 -9.82 27.12 6.46
N SER A 418 -9.40 26.05 7.14
CA SER A 418 -9.52 25.91 8.60
C SER A 418 -8.45 26.70 9.37
N HIS A 419 -7.30 26.98 8.75
CA HIS A 419 -6.17 27.67 9.37
C HIS A 419 -5.72 28.90 8.54
N PRO A 420 -6.59 29.91 8.32
CA PRO A 420 -6.23 31.07 7.50
C PRO A 420 -5.06 31.89 8.06
N GLY A 421 -4.74 31.77 9.36
CA GLY A 421 -3.58 32.40 9.98
C GLY A 421 -2.23 31.73 9.66
N ALA A 422 -2.26 30.50 9.12
CA ALA A 422 -1.09 29.78 8.64
C ALA A 422 -0.75 30.11 7.18
N VAL A 423 -1.70 30.70 6.43
CA VAL A 423 -1.46 31.19 5.07
C VAL A 423 -0.53 32.40 5.14
N ILE A 424 0.61 32.31 4.44
CA ILE A 424 1.58 33.40 4.35
C ILE A 424 1.22 34.32 3.18
N ASP A 425 1.00 33.71 2.02
CA ASP A 425 0.59 34.38 0.78
C ASP A 425 -0.08 33.37 -0.16
N GLU A 426 -0.24 33.72 -1.44
CA GLU A 426 -0.85 32.86 -2.45
C GLU A 426 -0.13 31.52 -2.64
N ARG A 427 1.19 31.48 -2.35
CA ARG A 427 2.07 30.34 -2.61
C ARG A 427 2.39 29.52 -1.37
N TYR A 428 2.45 30.14 -0.19
CA TYR A 428 3.05 29.51 0.98
C TYR A 428 2.10 29.33 2.16
N PHE A 429 2.32 28.23 2.87
CA PHE A 429 1.59 27.84 4.07
C PHE A 429 2.56 27.43 5.17
N ARG A 430 2.31 27.86 6.42
CA ARG A 430 3.17 27.57 7.57
C ARG A 430 2.57 26.45 8.43
N GLY A 431 3.32 25.37 8.61
CA GLY A 431 2.95 24.25 9.49
C GLY A 431 3.88 24.09 10.69
N SER A 432 3.37 23.43 11.73
CA SER A 432 4.18 22.93 12.84
C SER A 432 3.76 21.50 13.19
N GLY A 433 4.72 20.58 13.33
CA GLY A 433 4.46 19.17 13.60
C GLY A 433 5.67 18.27 13.36
N THR A 434 5.63 17.08 13.96
CA THR A 434 6.60 16.00 13.65
C THR A 434 6.50 15.53 12.20
N SER A 435 5.38 15.79 11.53
CA SER A 435 5.16 15.63 10.09
C SER A 435 6.19 16.42 9.26
N GLN A 436 6.37 17.71 9.57
CA GLN A 436 7.31 18.59 8.87
C GLN A 436 8.76 18.12 9.07
N ALA A 437 9.11 17.74 10.31
CA ALA A 437 10.42 17.18 10.63
C ALA A 437 10.69 15.88 9.85
N THR A 438 9.70 15.00 9.76
CA THR A 438 9.75 13.74 9.00
C THR A 438 10.03 14.02 7.51
N ALA A 439 9.36 15.01 6.92
CA ALA A 439 9.60 15.42 5.54
C ALA A 439 11.03 15.95 5.32
N VAL A 440 11.57 16.72 6.29
CA VAL A 440 12.98 17.16 6.23
C VAL A 440 13.94 15.96 6.25
N VAL A 441 13.72 14.98 7.12
CA VAL A 441 14.55 13.77 7.23
C VAL A 441 14.40 12.87 5.99
N SER A 442 13.22 12.77 5.41
CA SER A 442 12.99 12.05 4.16
C SER A 442 13.81 12.63 3.00
N GLY A 443 13.84 13.97 2.88
CA GLY A 443 14.73 14.64 1.93
C GLY A 443 16.22 14.42 2.26
N ALA A 444 16.59 14.44 3.53
CA ALA A 444 17.95 14.17 4.00
C ALA A 444 18.42 12.74 3.59
N ALA A 445 17.55 11.74 3.75
CA ALA A 445 17.80 10.37 3.32
C ALA A 445 17.98 10.30 1.79
N ALA A 446 17.13 10.96 1.01
CA ALA A 446 17.24 11.01 -0.44
C ALA A 446 18.55 11.68 -0.91
N LEU A 447 19.01 12.72 -0.21
CA LEU A 447 20.32 13.33 -0.48
C LEU A 447 21.47 12.35 -0.24
N LEU A 448 21.49 11.66 0.90
CA LEU A 448 22.53 10.66 1.23
C LEU A 448 22.53 9.49 0.23
N LEU A 449 21.36 9.01 -0.15
CA LEU A 449 21.21 7.95 -1.15
C LEU A 449 21.65 8.40 -2.55
N SER A 450 21.36 9.64 -2.95
CA SER A 450 21.86 10.18 -4.22
C SER A 450 23.39 10.38 -4.21
N GLN A 451 23.97 10.69 -3.05
CA GLN A 451 25.42 10.78 -2.86
C GLN A 451 26.08 9.40 -2.91
N ARG A 452 25.46 8.40 -2.26
CA ARG A 452 25.98 7.04 -2.07
C ARG A 452 24.86 6.03 -2.35
N PRO A 453 24.64 5.65 -3.62
CA PRO A 453 23.49 4.81 -4.02
C PRO A 453 23.42 3.43 -3.35
N ASP A 454 24.56 2.90 -2.92
CA ASP A 454 24.70 1.58 -2.30
C ASP A 454 24.42 1.57 -0.78
N LEU A 455 24.10 2.72 -0.17
CA LEU A 455 23.75 2.75 1.26
C LEU A 455 22.52 1.88 1.53
N THR A 456 22.62 1.04 2.55
CA THR A 456 21.47 0.33 3.11
C THR A 456 20.67 1.24 4.05
N PRO A 457 19.40 0.92 4.35
CA PRO A 457 18.61 1.67 5.32
C PRO A 457 19.29 1.79 6.70
N ASP A 458 19.89 0.70 7.19
CA ASP A 458 20.66 0.69 8.45
C ASP A 458 21.80 1.71 8.43
N GLN A 459 22.50 1.84 7.30
CA GLN A 459 23.61 2.77 7.14
C GLN A 459 23.13 4.22 7.04
N VAL A 460 22.00 4.48 6.38
CA VAL A 460 21.38 5.81 6.33
C VAL A 460 20.99 6.25 7.74
N LYS A 461 20.28 5.39 8.50
CA LYS A 461 19.92 5.66 9.90
C LYS A 461 21.14 5.90 10.77
N ALA A 462 22.16 5.04 10.67
CA ALA A 462 23.39 5.19 11.44
C ALA A 462 24.18 6.46 11.10
N LEU A 463 24.18 6.91 9.83
CA LEU A 463 24.79 8.19 9.44
C LEU A 463 24.04 9.36 10.07
N LEU A 464 22.71 9.41 9.94
CA LEU A 464 21.89 10.50 10.48
C LEU A 464 22.02 10.61 12.00
N MET A 465 21.95 9.48 12.71
CA MET A 465 22.12 9.43 14.17
C MET A 465 23.55 9.74 14.59
N GLY A 466 24.54 9.16 13.91
CA GLY A 466 25.95 9.25 14.29
C GLY A 466 26.58 10.62 14.06
N THR A 467 25.93 11.48 13.26
CA THR A 467 26.40 12.85 13.00
C THR A 467 25.49 13.94 13.55
N ALA A 468 24.39 13.58 14.21
CA ALA A 468 23.46 14.55 14.77
C ALA A 468 24.11 15.48 15.82
N GLN A 469 23.59 16.70 15.90
CA GLN A 469 24.01 17.73 16.84
C GLN A 469 23.14 17.71 18.10
N HIS A 470 23.78 17.62 19.26
CA HIS A 470 23.09 17.63 20.54
C HIS A 470 22.40 18.97 20.82
N VAL A 471 21.08 18.93 21.03
CA VAL A 471 20.25 20.07 21.46
C VAL A 471 20.41 20.28 22.98
N PRO A 472 21.03 21.38 23.45
CA PRO A 472 21.45 21.57 24.85
C PRO A 472 20.34 21.50 25.89
N ASN A 473 19.13 21.92 25.54
CA ASN A 473 18.01 22.07 26.48
C ASN A 473 16.98 20.93 26.37
N ALA A 474 17.38 19.78 25.80
CA ALA A 474 16.53 18.62 25.64
C ALA A 474 17.11 17.38 26.33
N THR A 475 16.24 16.51 26.83
CA THR A 475 16.66 15.20 27.36
C THR A 475 17.00 14.24 26.22
N PRO A 476 17.75 13.16 26.47
CA PRO A 476 17.97 12.11 25.47
C PRO A 476 16.69 11.48 24.92
N ALA A 477 15.63 11.40 25.74
CA ALA A 477 14.33 10.90 25.29
C ALA A 477 13.65 11.89 24.33
N GLN A 478 13.83 13.19 24.50
CA GLN A 478 13.21 14.18 23.64
C GLN A 478 13.90 14.30 22.27
N GLN A 479 15.24 14.27 22.25
CA GLN A 479 16.01 14.58 21.05
C GLN A 479 16.55 13.36 20.30
N GLY A 480 16.53 12.17 20.92
CA GLY A 480 17.26 11.02 20.42
C GLY A 480 18.75 11.32 20.32
N SER A 481 19.30 11.19 19.12
CA SER A 481 20.70 11.54 18.82
C SER A 481 20.94 13.05 18.65
N GLY A 482 19.88 13.85 18.49
CA GLY A 482 19.94 15.29 18.28
C GLY A 482 19.41 15.73 16.91
N LEU A 483 19.64 17.00 16.57
CA LEU A 483 19.29 17.61 15.28
C LEU A 483 20.15 17.02 14.16
N ILE A 484 19.55 16.62 13.04
CA ILE A 484 20.29 16.10 11.89
C ILE A 484 21.36 17.08 11.36
N ASP A 485 22.54 16.56 11.01
CA ASP A 485 23.62 17.34 10.37
C ASP A 485 24.13 16.63 9.11
N LEU A 486 23.62 17.09 7.98
CA LEU A 486 23.95 16.57 6.66
C LEU A 486 25.34 16.98 6.20
N ALA A 487 25.88 18.11 6.66
CA ALA A 487 27.24 18.50 6.32
C ALA A 487 28.27 17.56 6.97
N ALA A 488 28.01 17.14 8.21
CA ALA A 488 28.77 16.11 8.89
C ALA A 488 28.55 14.72 8.25
N ALA A 489 27.29 14.32 8.01
CA ALA A 489 26.96 13.02 7.40
C ALA A 489 27.61 12.84 6.02
N MET A 490 27.60 13.88 5.19
CA MET A 490 28.21 13.89 3.85
C MET A 490 29.68 13.46 3.86
N ASN A 491 30.42 13.81 4.93
CA ASN A 491 31.85 13.58 5.08
C ASN A 491 32.19 12.36 5.95
N ALA A 492 31.23 11.83 6.72
CA ALA A 492 31.43 10.67 7.56
C ALA A 492 31.64 9.40 6.72
N PRO A 493 32.53 8.48 7.10
CA PRO A 493 32.65 7.19 6.42
C PRO A 493 31.33 6.42 6.50
N THR A 494 31.03 5.62 5.48
CA THR A 494 29.87 4.73 5.54
C THR A 494 30.04 3.76 6.71
N PRO A 495 29.12 3.74 7.70
CA PRO A 495 29.22 2.84 8.83
C PRO A 495 28.98 1.39 8.40
N ASP A 496 29.61 0.43 9.09
CA ASP A 496 29.27 -0.99 8.97
C ASP A 496 28.09 -1.32 9.91
N ALA A 497 26.98 -0.63 9.69
CA ALA A 497 25.79 -0.71 10.55
C ALA A 497 24.87 -1.84 10.08
N VAL A 498 24.52 -2.71 11.01
CA VAL A 498 23.49 -3.74 10.86
C VAL A 498 22.65 -3.75 12.13
N GLN A 499 21.35 -3.57 11.99
CA GLN A 499 20.40 -3.64 13.09
C GLN A 499 20.08 -5.11 13.41
N ASN A 500 19.92 -5.43 14.70
CA ASN A 500 19.68 -6.79 15.19
C ASN A 500 18.46 -6.89 16.12
N TYR A 501 17.51 -5.98 15.97
CA TYR A 501 16.26 -6.01 16.71
C TYR A 501 15.45 -7.26 16.36
N SER A 502 14.57 -7.66 17.26
CA SER A 502 13.64 -8.75 16.95
C SER A 502 12.70 -8.28 15.85
N ARG A 503 12.52 -9.08 14.82
CA ARG A 503 11.67 -8.73 13.68
C ARG A 503 10.20 -8.81 14.05
N SER A 504 9.41 -7.89 13.51
CA SER A 504 7.96 -7.96 13.61
C SER A 504 7.41 -9.20 12.92
N THR A 505 6.36 -9.76 13.52
CA THR A 505 5.60 -10.88 12.96
C THR A 505 4.30 -10.41 12.31
N GLY A 506 3.82 -9.21 12.61
CA GLY A 506 2.56 -8.67 12.10
C GLY A 506 1.29 -9.42 12.57
N ASN A 507 1.41 -10.43 13.43
CA ASN A 507 0.31 -11.29 13.87
C ASN A 507 -0.62 -10.63 14.93
N GLY A 508 -0.42 -9.35 15.19
CA GLY A 508 -1.25 -8.53 16.05
C GLY A 508 -2.53 -8.11 15.36
N SER A 509 -3.38 -7.47 16.15
CA SER A 509 -4.71 -7.06 15.74
C SER A 509 -4.65 -5.70 15.04
N LEU A 510 -5.41 -5.52 13.97
CA LEU A 510 -5.59 -4.22 13.32
C LEU A 510 -6.36 -3.26 14.21
N GLU A 511 -7.32 -3.76 14.98
CA GLU A 511 -7.99 -2.94 15.99
C GLU A 511 -6.99 -2.38 17.03
N ALA A 512 -6.07 -3.22 17.48
CA ALA A 512 -5.00 -2.79 18.38
C ALA A 512 -3.98 -1.87 17.68
N ALA A 513 -3.83 -1.97 16.36
CA ALA A 513 -2.99 -1.09 15.55
C ALA A 513 -3.64 0.30 15.38
N ARG A 514 -4.97 0.36 15.25
CA ARG A 514 -5.74 1.62 15.21
C ARG A 514 -5.61 2.43 16.50
N GLY A 515 -5.59 1.76 17.65
CA GLY A 515 -5.53 2.43 18.93
C GLY A 515 -6.85 3.17 19.21
N SER A 516 -6.79 4.47 19.45
CA SER A 516 -7.96 5.35 19.58
C SER A 516 -8.33 6.05 18.26
N VAL A 517 -7.51 5.90 17.22
CA VAL A 517 -7.75 6.47 15.90
C VAL A 517 -8.57 5.49 15.08
N HIS A 518 -9.88 5.61 15.19
CA HIS A 518 -10.81 4.81 14.42
C HIS A 518 -11.38 5.57 13.27
N VAL A 519 -12.02 4.80 12.39
CA VAL A 519 -12.58 5.33 11.18
C VAL A 519 -14.11 5.10 11.00
N GLU A 520 -14.98 6.12 10.80
CA GLU A 520 -16.42 6.05 10.48
C GLU A 520 -16.82 6.04 8.99
N VAL A 521 -17.55 5.00 8.67
CA VAL A 521 -18.02 4.51 7.39
C VAL A 521 -19.52 4.66 7.33
N ASP A 522 -20.09 5.54 6.52
CA ASP A 522 -21.55 5.70 6.49
C ASP A 522 -22.17 5.89 7.91
N GLY A 523 -21.41 6.52 8.82
CA GLY A 523 -21.76 6.71 10.23
C GLY A 523 -21.51 5.52 11.15
N GLN A 524 -20.73 4.51 10.73
CA GLN A 524 -20.33 3.34 11.51
C GLN A 524 -18.82 3.30 11.70
N THR A 525 -18.35 3.24 12.95
CA THR A 525 -16.91 3.10 13.23
C THR A 525 -16.38 1.70 12.83
N VAL A 526 -15.41 1.63 11.93
CA VAL A 526 -14.52 0.49 11.67
C VAL A 526 -13.87 0.10 12.98
N THR A 527 -14.19 -1.11 13.42
CA THR A 527 -13.68 -1.70 14.65
C THR A 527 -13.44 -3.18 14.45
N GLY A 528 -12.46 -3.73 15.16
CA GLY A 528 -12.10 -5.14 15.05
C GLY A 528 -11.13 -5.42 13.90
N GLU A 529 -11.08 -6.66 13.45
CA GLU A 529 -10.18 -7.13 12.39
C GLU A 529 -10.80 -6.95 11.02
N VAL A 530 -11.40 -5.80 10.75
CA VAL A 530 -11.99 -5.46 9.46
C VAL A 530 -11.25 -4.27 8.85
N ASP A 531 -11.08 -4.21 7.53
CA ASP A 531 -10.52 -3.04 6.82
C ASP A 531 -11.57 -1.90 6.65
N VAL A 532 -11.19 -0.86 5.91
CA VAL A 532 -12.09 0.24 5.47
C VAL A 532 -13.09 -0.16 4.38
N THR A 533 -13.23 -1.44 4.09
CA THR A 533 -14.29 -1.95 3.21
C THR A 533 -15.24 -2.87 3.99
N GLY A 534 -15.04 -3.01 5.31
CA GLY A 534 -15.81 -3.90 6.18
C GLY A 534 -15.43 -5.38 6.05
N THR A 535 -14.28 -5.68 5.44
CA THR A 535 -13.76 -7.02 5.16
C THR A 535 -12.98 -7.56 6.35
N ASP A 536 -13.43 -8.68 6.95
CA ASP A 536 -12.64 -9.39 7.99
C ASP A 536 -11.29 -9.88 7.47
N ILE A 537 -10.24 -9.69 8.27
CA ILE A 537 -8.82 -9.94 7.97
C ILE A 537 -8.32 -11.23 8.66
N ASP A 538 -9.24 -12.02 9.23
CA ASP A 538 -8.92 -13.15 10.09
C ASP A 538 -8.06 -14.21 9.37
N GLN A 539 -6.79 -14.31 9.80
CA GLN A 539 -5.67 -15.20 9.43
C GLN A 539 -4.55 -14.63 8.51
N SER A 540 -4.25 -13.33 8.51
CA SER A 540 -3.18 -12.78 7.67
C SER A 540 -1.75 -12.91 8.23
N SER A 541 -0.88 -13.56 7.46
CA SER A 541 0.52 -13.12 7.37
C SER A 541 0.58 -11.96 6.39
N ALA A 542 1.32 -10.90 6.71
CA ALA A 542 2.09 -10.08 5.77
C ALA A 542 1.65 -9.98 4.28
N GLU A 543 1.78 -11.10 3.56
CA GLU A 543 1.46 -11.31 2.14
C GLU A 543 -0.04 -11.28 1.82
N THR A 544 -0.95 -11.17 2.80
CA THR A 544 -2.42 -11.16 2.59
C THR A 544 -3.04 -9.75 2.69
N ILE A 545 -2.27 -8.72 3.10
CA ILE A 545 -2.76 -7.33 3.22
C ILE A 545 -2.49 -6.51 1.94
N THR A 546 -1.82 -7.12 0.97
CA THR A 546 -1.24 -6.52 -0.23
C THR A 546 -2.20 -6.55 -1.43
N GLU A 547 -3.06 -7.57 -1.50
CA GLU A 547 -3.93 -7.78 -2.67
C GLU A 547 -5.18 -6.88 -2.71
N ASP A 548 -5.63 -6.29 -1.59
CA ASP A 548 -6.88 -5.49 -1.55
C ASP A 548 -6.74 -4.06 -2.13
N VAL A 549 -5.53 -3.63 -2.48
CA VAL A 549 -5.24 -2.24 -2.90
C VAL A 549 -4.66 -2.12 -4.31
N ALA A 550 -4.32 -3.24 -4.95
CA ALA A 550 -3.73 -3.26 -6.29
C ALA A 550 -4.76 -3.09 -7.44
N THR A 551 -6.06 -3.00 -7.19
CA THR A 551 -7.08 -3.03 -8.28
C THR A 551 -7.45 -1.67 -8.89
N THR A 552 -6.72 -0.59 -8.59
CA THR A 552 -6.79 0.67 -9.36
C THR A 552 -5.62 0.75 -10.35
N ASN A 553 -5.70 0.06 -11.50
CA ASN A 553 -5.16 0.44 -12.83
C ASN A 553 -5.22 -0.73 -13.86
N GLN A 554 -5.90 -0.51 -14.99
CA GLN A 554 -6.40 -1.48 -15.98
C GLN A 554 -5.40 -2.24 -16.90
N GLU A 555 -5.85 -3.45 -17.30
CA GLU A 555 -5.82 -4.15 -18.61
C GLU A 555 -4.54 -4.30 -19.47
N ALA A 556 -4.12 -5.57 -19.71
CA ALA A 556 -3.82 -6.10 -21.06
C ALA A 556 -3.70 -7.65 -21.12
N ALA A 557 -4.59 -8.27 -21.91
CA ALA A 557 -4.49 -9.58 -22.63
C ALA A 557 -4.49 -10.90 -21.81
N ALA A 558 -5.58 -11.69 -21.72
CA ALA A 558 -6.34 -12.46 -22.72
C ALA A 558 -5.99 -13.97 -22.80
N THR A 559 -7.05 -14.81 -22.66
CA THR A 559 -7.25 -16.23 -23.10
C THR A 559 -6.61 -17.37 -22.28
N ASP A 560 -7.22 -18.53 -22.04
CA ASP A 560 -8.59 -19.08 -22.16
C ASP A 560 -8.59 -20.46 -21.43
N ALA A 561 -9.77 -20.88 -21.00
CA ALA A 561 -10.14 -21.95 -20.07
C ALA A 561 -9.95 -23.40 -20.57
N THR A 562 -9.98 -24.39 -19.66
CA THR A 562 -11.06 -25.43 -19.49
C THR A 562 -10.62 -26.84 -19.00
N ASP A 563 -11.33 -27.28 -17.96
CA ASP A 563 -11.47 -28.57 -17.24
C ASP A 563 -12.30 -29.62 -18.04
N PRO A 564 -12.29 -30.98 -17.79
CA PRO A 564 -13.25 -31.66 -16.85
C PRO A 564 -12.89 -33.07 -16.23
N SER A 565 -13.22 -33.26 -14.92
CA SER A 565 -14.05 -34.35 -14.28
C SER A 565 -13.62 -35.86 -14.29
N ALA A 566 -13.89 -36.78 -13.34
CA ALA A 566 -14.37 -36.86 -11.93
C ALA A 566 -14.41 -38.35 -11.43
N GLU A 567 -14.02 -38.62 -10.15
CA GLU A 567 -14.46 -39.59 -9.06
C GLU A 567 -14.85 -41.10 -9.29
N PRO A 568 -14.79 -42.04 -8.28
CA PRO A 568 -15.03 -41.88 -6.81
C PRO A 568 -14.18 -42.74 -5.77
N ALA A 569 -14.44 -42.48 -4.47
CA ALA A 569 -13.84 -42.96 -3.17
C ALA A 569 -14.30 -44.39 -2.67
N PRO A 570 -13.89 -45.00 -1.50
CA PRO A 570 -13.57 -44.38 -0.16
C PRO A 570 -12.51 -45.02 0.81
N ALA A 571 -12.16 -44.25 1.88
CA ALA A 571 -11.77 -44.51 3.31
C ALA A 571 -10.58 -45.46 3.66
N ASP A 572 -9.69 -45.26 4.66
CA ASP A 572 -9.63 -44.45 5.90
C ASP A 572 -8.15 -44.27 6.37
N SER A 573 -7.85 -43.15 7.04
CA SER A 573 -6.55 -42.62 7.57
C SER A 573 -5.81 -43.50 8.61
N PRO A 574 -4.50 -43.33 8.95
CA PRO A 574 -3.74 -42.06 9.05
C PRO A 574 -2.24 -42.09 8.66
N GLU A 575 -1.61 -40.90 8.63
CA GLU A 575 -0.30 -40.53 8.02
C GLU A 575 -0.46 -40.13 6.55
N ALA A 576 -0.12 -38.90 6.18
CA ALA A 576 -0.19 -38.48 4.77
C ALA A 576 1.13 -37.85 4.33
N ASP A 577 2.01 -38.70 3.79
CA ASP A 577 2.84 -38.33 2.64
C ASP A 577 1.96 -37.63 1.59
N PRO A 578 2.40 -36.54 0.93
CA PRO A 578 1.56 -35.83 -0.05
C PRO A 578 1.22 -36.78 -1.20
N ALA A 579 -0.03 -37.25 -1.21
CA ALA A 579 -0.60 -38.14 -2.22
C ALA A 579 -1.43 -37.30 -3.20
N LEU A 580 -0.88 -37.00 -4.38
CA LEU A 580 -1.53 -36.21 -5.41
C LEU A 580 -2.28 -37.14 -6.37
N SER A 581 -3.61 -37.07 -6.36
CA SER A 581 -4.46 -37.97 -7.16
C SER A 581 -5.37 -37.27 -8.17
N GLY A 582 -5.57 -37.89 -9.34
CA GLY A 582 -6.54 -37.45 -10.36
C GLY A 582 -6.15 -36.19 -11.15
N VAL A 583 -4.92 -35.70 -11.01
CA VAL A 583 -4.47 -34.45 -11.63
C VAL A 583 -4.04 -34.69 -13.09
N SER A 584 -4.43 -33.82 -14.02
CA SER A 584 -3.94 -33.84 -15.41
C SER A 584 -3.15 -32.59 -15.74
N TRP A 585 -1.98 -32.75 -16.35
CA TRP A 585 -1.09 -31.67 -16.72
C TRP A 585 -0.85 -31.71 -18.23
N SER A 586 -0.94 -30.57 -18.90
CA SER A 586 -0.62 -30.47 -20.31
C SER A 586 0.29 -29.27 -20.62
N GLY A 587 1.30 -29.46 -21.48
CA GLY A 587 2.15 -28.37 -21.99
C GLY A 587 3.12 -27.73 -20.98
N VAL A 588 3.38 -28.38 -19.84
CA VAL A 588 4.17 -27.80 -18.75
C VAL A 588 5.67 -28.10 -18.88
N SER A 589 6.53 -27.14 -18.55
CA SER A 589 7.98 -27.34 -18.50
C SER A 589 8.56 -27.03 -17.13
N TRP A 590 9.37 -27.93 -16.60
CA TRP A 590 9.97 -27.82 -15.27
C TRP A 590 11.49 -27.95 -15.37
N SER A 591 12.21 -27.10 -14.61
CA SER A 591 13.67 -27.16 -14.52
C SER A 591 14.16 -27.00 -13.08
N GLY A 592 15.08 -27.87 -12.64
CA GLY A 592 15.79 -27.71 -11.36
C GLY A 592 15.00 -28.10 -10.10
N VAL A 593 13.93 -28.89 -10.24
CA VAL A 593 13.02 -29.24 -9.13
C VAL A 593 13.46 -30.52 -8.40
N SER A 594 13.28 -30.59 -7.09
CA SER A 594 13.56 -31.79 -6.28
C SER A 594 12.35 -32.20 -5.44
N TRP A 595 11.98 -33.48 -5.50
CA TRP A 595 10.82 -34.02 -4.80
C TRP A 595 11.21 -35.21 -3.91
N SER A 596 10.64 -35.28 -2.72
CA SER A 596 10.86 -36.38 -1.78
C SER A 596 9.57 -36.83 -1.09
N GLY A 597 9.32 -38.14 -0.99
CA GLY A 597 8.21 -38.69 -0.20
C GLY A 597 6.81 -38.48 -0.81
N VAL A 598 6.72 -38.27 -2.13
CA VAL A 598 5.45 -37.92 -2.78
C VAL A 598 4.82 -39.17 -3.39
N SER A 599 3.52 -39.36 -3.22
CA SER A 599 2.78 -40.41 -3.93
C SER A 599 1.82 -39.79 -4.94
N TRP A 600 1.66 -40.42 -6.09
CA TRP A 600 0.87 -39.91 -7.19
C TRP A 600 -0.07 -41.02 -7.66
N SER A 601 -1.37 -40.74 -7.82
CA SER A 601 -2.34 -41.75 -8.26
C SER A 601 -3.34 -41.24 -9.30
N GLY A 602 -3.55 -41.95 -10.41
CA GLY A 602 -4.52 -41.53 -11.44
C GLY A 602 -4.13 -40.24 -12.19
N VAL A 603 -2.85 -39.90 -12.22
CA VAL A 603 -2.34 -38.63 -12.78
C VAL A 603 -2.10 -38.77 -14.28
N SER A 604 -2.40 -37.76 -15.10
CA SER A 604 -2.09 -37.80 -16.52
C SER A 604 -1.24 -36.61 -16.95
N TRP A 605 -0.25 -36.84 -17.80
CA TRP A 605 0.69 -35.81 -18.23
C TRP A 605 0.76 -35.83 -19.75
N SER A 606 0.63 -34.68 -20.40
CA SER A 606 0.66 -34.56 -21.86
C SER A 606 1.55 -33.41 -22.33
N GLY A 607 2.51 -33.64 -23.21
CA GLY A 607 3.36 -32.56 -23.74
C GLY A 607 4.28 -31.90 -22.69
N VAL A 608 4.75 -32.65 -21.68
CA VAL A 608 5.48 -32.10 -20.52
C VAL A 608 6.99 -32.25 -20.70
N SER A 609 7.79 -31.24 -20.35
CA SER A 609 9.26 -31.32 -20.38
C SER A 609 9.89 -31.12 -19.01
N TRP A 610 10.82 -31.99 -18.63
CA TRP A 610 11.52 -31.92 -17.35
C TRP A 610 13.02 -31.85 -17.58
N SER A 611 13.70 -30.92 -16.91
CA SER A 611 15.16 -30.78 -16.99
C SER A 611 15.83 -30.61 -15.62
N GLY A 612 16.88 -31.38 -15.31
CA GLY A 612 17.62 -31.21 -14.06
C GLY A 612 16.81 -31.53 -12.80
N VAL A 613 15.93 -32.53 -12.84
CA VAL A 613 14.96 -32.83 -11.78
C VAL A 613 15.40 -34.05 -10.95
N SER A 614 15.15 -34.04 -9.64
CA SER A 614 15.47 -35.16 -8.75
C SER A 614 14.25 -35.65 -7.97
N TRP A 615 14.11 -36.96 -7.83
CA TRP A 615 12.99 -37.60 -7.14
C TRP A 615 13.50 -38.64 -6.14
N SER A 616 12.94 -38.66 -4.93
CA SER A 616 13.33 -39.59 -3.87
C SER A 616 12.13 -40.12 -3.09
N GLY A 617 11.99 -41.44 -2.89
CA GLY A 617 10.88 -42.00 -2.11
C GLY A 617 9.51 -41.74 -2.73
N VAL A 618 9.39 -41.79 -4.06
CA VAL A 618 8.19 -41.37 -4.79
C VAL A 618 7.40 -42.57 -5.30
N SER A 619 6.08 -42.61 -5.12
CA SER A 619 5.25 -43.67 -5.68
C SER A 619 4.29 -43.15 -6.73
N TRP A 620 4.04 -43.91 -7.79
CA TRP A 620 3.16 -43.54 -8.89
C TRP A 620 2.22 -44.72 -9.17
N SER A 621 0.91 -44.47 -9.22
CA SER A 621 -0.12 -45.46 -9.49
C SER A 621 -1.13 -44.96 -10.51
N GLY A 622 -1.54 -45.74 -11.51
CA GLY A 622 -2.56 -45.31 -12.48
C GLY A 622 -2.18 -44.10 -13.33
N VAL A 623 -0.88 -43.85 -13.55
CA VAL A 623 -0.41 -42.60 -14.19
C VAL A 623 -0.28 -42.77 -15.70
N SER A 624 -0.73 -41.80 -16.50
CA SER A 624 -0.54 -41.82 -17.96
C SER A 624 0.35 -40.66 -18.41
N TRP A 625 1.28 -40.92 -19.31
CA TRP A 625 2.18 -39.92 -19.84
C TRP A 625 2.09 -39.94 -21.36
N SER A 626 1.92 -38.79 -21.98
CA SER A 626 1.86 -38.60 -23.43
C SER A 626 2.76 -37.44 -23.87
N GLY A 627 3.59 -37.58 -24.89
CA GLY A 627 4.38 -36.44 -25.40
C GLY A 627 5.39 -35.85 -24.41
N VAL A 628 5.94 -36.64 -23.48
CA VAL A 628 6.78 -36.12 -22.38
C VAL A 628 8.28 -36.25 -22.69
N SER A 629 9.09 -35.25 -22.36
CA SER A 629 10.55 -35.28 -22.53
C SER A 629 11.29 -35.06 -21.22
N TRP A 630 12.28 -35.89 -20.91
CA TRP A 630 13.09 -35.77 -19.69
C TRP A 630 14.58 -35.58 -20.04
N SER A 631 15.25 -34.66 -19.35
CA SER A 631 16.68 -34.33 -19.55
C SER A 631 17.39 -34.15 -18.21
N GLY A 632 18.39 -34.97 -17.88
CA GLY A 632 19.19 -34.76 -16.67
C GLY A 632 18.41 -35.04 -15.37
N VAL A 633 17.69 -36.16 -15.31
CA VAL A 633 16.75 -36.48 -14.22
C VAL A 633 17.25 -37.65 -13.38
N SER A 634 17.18 -37.54 -12.05
CA SER A 634 17.58 -38.60 -11.12
C SER A 634 16.39 -39.10 -10.29
N TRP A 635 16.30 -40.42 -10.11
CA TRP A 635 15.22 -41.08 -9.36
C TRP A 635 15.82 -42.04 -8.34
N SER A 636 15.33 -42.00 -7.10
CA SER A 636 15.76 -42.89 -6.01
C SER A 636 14.56 -43.38 -5.19
N GLY A 637 14.45 -44.69 -4.92
CA GLY A 637 13.36 -45.24 -4.10
C GLY A 637 11.97 -44.98 -4.70
N VAL A 638 11.78 -45.33 -5.98
CA VAL A 638 10.57 -44.99 -6.73
C VAL A 638 9.76 -46.24 -7.10
N SER A 639 8.44 -46.23 -6.89
CA SER A 639 7.56 -47.33 -7.28
C SER A 639 6.54 -46.91 -8.33
N TRP A 640 6.28 -47.75 -9.32
CA TRP A 640 5.32 -47.50 -10.40
C TRP A 640 4.33 -48.66 -10.52
N SER A 641 3.04 -48.36 -10.57
CA SER A 641 1.97 -49.35 -10.77
C SER A 641 0.88 -48.85 -11.72
N GLY A 642 0.46 -49.63 -12.72
CA GLY A 642 -0.62 -49.20 -13.62
C GLY A 642 -0.31 -47.94 -14.46
N VAL A 643 0.97 -47.77 -14.84
CA VAL A 643 1.46 -46.58 -15.56
C VAL A 643 1.51 -46.83 -17.06
N SER A 644 1.03 -45.88 -17.86
CA SER A 644 1.07 -45.94 -19.33
C SER A 644 1.86 -44.78 -19.91
N TRP A 645 2.65 -45.05 -20.96
CA TRP A 645 3.52 -44.06 -21.59
C TRP A 645 3.31 -44.05 -23.11
N SER A 646 3.21 -42.87 -23.71
CA SER A 646 3.10 -42.68 -25.17
C SER A 646 3.88 -41.44 -25.60
N GLY A 647 4.65 -41.50 -26.70
CA GLY A 647 5.41 -40.34 -27.18
C GLY A 647 6.42 -39.76 -26.18
N VAL A 648 7.11 -40.61 -25.41
CA VAL A 648 8.04 -40.17 -24.35
C VAL A 648 9.49 -40.24 -24.82
N SER A 649 10.31 -39.25 -24.46
CA SER A 649 11.74 -39.20 -24.73
C SER A 649 12.54 -38.98 -23.44
N TRP A 650 13.69 -39.64 -23.32
CA TRP A 650 14.54 -39.58 -22.13
C TRP A 650 16.00 -39.32 -22.54
N SER A 651 16.68 -38.41 -21.83
CA SER A 651 18.10 -38.13 -21.99
C SER A 651 18.74 -37.82 -20.63
N GLY A 652 19.92 -38.38 -20.35
CA GLY A 652 20.63 -38.13 -19.09
C GLY A 652 19.86 -38.55 -17.82
N VAL A 653 19.21 -39.73 -17.83
CA VAL A 653 18.38 -40.20 -16.70
C VAL A 653 19.08 -41.30 -15.92
N SER A 654 19.01 -41.26 -14.59
CA SER A 654 19.57 -42.27 -13.68
C SER A 654 18.55 -42.75 -12.64
N TRP A 655 18.52 -44.06 -12.35
CA TRP A 655 17.59 -44.69 -11.39
C TRP A 655 18.33 -45.51 -10.32
N SER A 656 17.88 -45.46 -9.08
CA SER A 656 18.30 -46.36 -8.00
C SER A 656 17.12 -46.81 -7.13
N GLY A 657 16.97 -48.11 -6.87
CA GLY A 657 15.86 -48.65 -6.07
C GLY A 657 14.48 -48.39 -6.69
N ALA A 658 14.27 -48.83 -7.94
CA ALA A 658 13.00 -48.67 -8.65
C ALA A 658 12.28 -50.01 -8.85
N ASP A 659 11.00 -50.06 -8.48
CA ASP A 659 10.13 -51.23 -8.62
C ASP A 659 8.96 -50.95 -9.57
N TRP A 660 8.64 -51.90 -10.46
CA TRP A 660 7.65 -51.77 -11.53
C TRP A 660 6.64 -52.93 -11.47
N ALA A 661 5.34 -52.62 -11.43
CA ALA A 661 4.25 -53.61 -11.39
C ALA A 661 3.15 -53.33 -12.42
#